data_AF-A0A401SVT7-F1
#
_entry.id   AF-A0A401SVT7-F1
#
_cell.length_a   1.000
_cell.length_b   1.000
_cell.length_c   1.000
_cell.angle_alpha   90.00
_cell.angle_beta   90.00
_cell.angle_gamma   90.00
#
_symmetry.space_group_name_H-M   'P 1'
#
loop_
_entity.id
_entity.type
_entity.pdbx_description
1 polymer ?
#
loop_
_entity_poly.entity_id
_entity_poly.type
_entity_poly.pdbx_seq_one_letter_code
_entity_poly.pdbx_strand_id
1 'polypeptide(L)'
;MTPMGRVWLLAVLLRAAVVSGLSSGELYPHGEDAGDKLLAPGDDVTSEPVNLGQTLRLFDRTVRNLYVNTNGIITISKPSAEVNYVDTFPPRFGAIAAFLADLDTSDEVGKIYYRQESSPQILHRAALMISKGFPDLNFNPDNIFIATWANVTAHEELRRGDQPQNKRNTFQVILASDESSSYAILLYPEDGLQFYGTRSKSANNIDLPARVGFSRGESSFVLFTLEGPSYAVTSGSEQSVKNLYQDSNAGEQGVWIFHLGSSSNQTISSAIVSMFHTDYVQSTFSTVPTIDHQRSSYVDITENGSDPEYNLPEEEKVGIPEDAVVYKVASQQNVENSAPEEPRYVEEFPVRTHIKVKPVQFQHPQFPQRRVELLDTELDVTGNVFSYNTERQLTCANSRHVCSIHGQCRDYVAGFCCHCNPGYYGNGKQCVAEGSPQRVNGKVNAKIFVGTNPVPIQFENIDLHSYVVVNDGRSYTAISRIPTTLGWSLLPLSSVGSIIGWMFALEQPGYENGFSIVGGEFSRRAEVTFTPGNEKLTINQHFSGIDEHNHLTITTSLEGRVPEIPQESTVHIEPYNELYHYSSSAITSSSNIQYTIEFPGGTSRSYSFQLKQTITFQGCIYDDDDARLVPATQQLSVDRTFVLYDKNEQILRYAMSNKIGPVQDDSSLVNQNPCYTGTHGCDTNAACRPGQGNRFTCECSAGFYGDGRTCYDVDECRDDPSICGNYAVCNNQPGTFRCECFTGYQFAEDGRTCVAVQRPNNPCQTESHNCDSPDRARCVYTGGSDFMCVCLPGFSGDGKSCVDIDECQPNRCHRYAQCYNTPGSFTCRCSPGYQGDGFQCTPIGSEKTQCELHRDSIVSSLQPRGPRPAGFYVPECDVHGNYVPVQCLISQESCWCVDTNGNEIAGTRTIHGVRPPCLETVTPPVIVGPTPRPDVIPLPPGTHLLYAQSGKIDYIPVEGSSLKKNEAKTLLHVPDKVVIGVAYDCVDNMVYWTDIAGRTINRASRHGGEPSTIIGIDLESPEGIAVDHLGRNIFWTDSGLDRIEVARIDGDQRRVLFTDDLVNPRAIVADPVHGNLYWTDWNRAAPKIETSYMDGTNRRILVKNDLGLPNGLTYDPYSALLCWADAGTQRLECMNPNRTGRKRVLDGIHYPFGITSYGRNLYYTDWKRESVIAVDRIFGRETDEQQPSKQSRLYGITTAYSQCPPGQNHCAVNNGGCTHLCLATPSSRSCRCPDASVGVSCVERN
;
A
#
# COMPACT_ATOMS: atom_id res chain seq x y z
N MET A 1 -4.61 -70.96 -29.51
CA MET A 1 -3.51 -71.01 -28.51
C MET A 1 -3.05 -69.58 -28.28
N THR A 2 -2.98 -69.03 -27.06
CA THR A 2 -3.49 -69.48 -25.74
C THR A 2 -3.60 -68.22 -24.83
N PRO A 3 -4.59 -68.10 -23.93
CA PRO A 3 -4.88 -66.81 -23.27
C PRO A 3 -4.12 -66.64 -21.93
N MET A 4 -2.91 -66.07 -21.97
CA MET A 4 -2.20 -65.67 -20.73
C MET A 4 -1.54 -64.28 -20.77
N GLY A 5 -1.15 -63.75 -21.94
CA GLY A 5 -0.41 -62.48 -22.03
C GLY A 5 -1.18 -61.20 -21.68
N ARG A 6 -2.52 -61.20 -21.69
CA ARG A 6 -3.35 -59.99 -21.50
C ARG A 6 -3.70 -59.63 -20.05
N VAL A 7 -3.42 -60.51 -19.08
CA VAL A 7 -3.78 -60.25 -17.66
C VAL A 7 -2.75 -59.35 -16.97
N TRP A 8 -1.46 -59.51 -17.26
CA TRP A 8 -0.40 -58.76 -16.58
C TRP A 8 -0.32 -57.29 -16.98
N LEU A 9 -0.56 -56.93 -18.25
CA LEU A 9 -0.56 -55.53 -18.70
C LEU A 9 -1.72 -54.70 -18.12
N LEU A 10 -2.87 -55.33 -17.87
CA LEU A 10 -4.00 -54.69 -17.19
C LEU A 10 -3.78 -54.57 -15.66
N ALA A 11 -2.99 -55.45 -15.06
CA ALA A 11 -2.64 -55.37 -13.63
C ALA A 11 -1.62 -54.26 -13.32
N VAL A 12 -0.69 -53.97 -14.25
CA VAL A 12 0.34 -52.93 -14.07
C VAL A 12 -0.18 -51.52 -14.42
N LEU A 13 -1.05 -51.39 -15.42
CA LEU A 13 -1.67 -50.09 -15.76
C LEU A 13 -2.79 -49.64 -14.81
N LEU A 14 -3.12 -50.44 -13.78
CA LEU A 14 -4.04 -50.09 -12.69
C LEU A 14 -3.32 -49.72 -11.38
N ARG A 15 -2.03 -49.37 -11.45
CA ARG A 15 -1.28 -48.71 -10.37
C ARG A 15 -0.65 -47.39 -10.80
N ALA A 16 -1.44 -46.56 -11.49
CA ALA A 16 -1.34 -45.14 -11.21
C ALA A 16 -1.76 -44.93 -9.74
N ALA A 17 -1.02 -44.13 -8.99
CA ALA A 17 -1.46 -43.74 -7.65
C ALA A 17 -2.66 -42.80 -7.79
N VAL A 18 -3.86 -43.34 -7.67
CA VAL A 18 -5.01 -42.54 -7.23
C VAL A 18 -4.62 -41.97 -5.87
N VAL A 19 -4.57 -40.66 -5.74
CA VAL A 19 -4.55 -40.02 -4.42
C VAL A 19 -5.95 -40.27 -3.86
N SER A 20 -6.08 -41.31 -3.06
CA SER A 20 -7.33 -41.64 -2.37
C SER A 20 -7.51 -40.66 -1.22
N GLY A 21 -8.66 -39.98 -1.19
CA GLY A 21 -9.10 -39.25 -0.02
C GLY A 21 -9.19 -40.17 1.20
N LEU A 22 -8.99 -39.62 2.39
CA LEU A 22 -9.12 -40.37 3.63
C LEU A 22 -10.52 -41.00 3.70
N SER A 23 -10.61 -42.32 3.77
CA SER A 23 -11.90 -43.00 3.93
C SER A 23 -12.34 -43.02 5.41
N SER A 24 -13.64 -43.10 5.66
CA SER A 24 -14.17 -43.19 7.04
C SER A 24 -13.63 -44.42 7.81
N GLY A 25 -13.27 -45.49 7.09
CA GLY A 25 -12.62 -46.68 7.65
C GLY A 25 -11.15 -46.52 8.02
N GLU A 26 -10.51 -45.40 7.64
CA GLU A 26 -9.10 -45.10 7.95
C GLU A 26 -8.92 -44.15 9.13
N LEU A 27 -10.00 -43.71 9.78
CA LEU A 27 -9.95 -43.04 11.08
C LEU A 27 -9.25 -43.92 12.14
N TYR A 28 -8.90 -43.34 13.28
CA TYR A 28 -8.47 -44.11 14.45
C TYR A 28 -9.69 -44.86 15.02
N PRO A 29 -9.52 -46.13 15.49
CA PRO A 29 -10.63 -46.92 16.02
C PRO A 29 -11.33 -46.20 17.17
N HIS A 30 -12.64 -46.03 17.05
CA HIS A 30 -13.47 -45.25 17.97
C HIS A 30 -14.80 -45.95 18.26
N GLY A 31 -15.46 -45.57 19.36
CA GLY A 31 -16.65 -46.22 19.90
C GLY A 31 -16.39 -46.98 21.20
N GLU A 32 -17.45 -47.45 21.84
CA GLU A 32 -17.39 -48.16 23.12
C GLU A 32 -16.55 -49.46 23.03
N ASP A 33 -16.62 -50.18 21.90
CA ASP A 33 -15.79 -51.36 21.61
C ASP A 33 -14.27 -51.03 21.50
N ALA A 34 -13.93 -49.77 21.21
CA ALA A 34 -12.55 -49.28 21.20
C ALA A 34 -12.09 -48.72 22.56
N GLY A 35 -12.96 -48.78 23.59
CA GLY A 35 -12.68 -48.26 24.93
C GLY A 35 -12.96 -46.76 25.11
N ASP A 36 -13.70 -46.13 24.19
CA ASP A 36 -14.02 -44.70 24.31
C ASP A 36 -15.09 -44.41 25.37
N LYS A 37 -15.01 -43.20 25.94
CA LYS A 37 -16.12 -42.60 26.66
C LYS A 37 -17.06 -41.92 25.68
N LEU A 38 -18.35 -42.22 25.78
CA LEU A 38 -19.43 -41.53 25.08
C LEU A 38 -19.82 -40.26 25.85
N LEU A 39 -19.93 -39.12 25.16
CA LEU A 39 -20.55 -37.91 25.68
C LEU A 39 -22.08 -38.11 25.73
N ALA A 40 -22.74 -37.56 26.75
CA ALA A 40 -24.20 -37.64 26.85
C ALA A 40 -24.88 -36.90 25.67
N PRO A 41 -25.94 -37.47 25.06
CA PRO A 41 -26.63 -36.83 23.93
C PRO A 41 -27.36 -35.57 24.37
N GLY A 42 -27.38 -34.57 23.49
CA GLY A 42 -28.06 -33.29 23.68
C GLY A 42 -27.51 -32.18 22.79
N ASP A 43 -27.99 -30.97 23.06
CA ASP A 43 -27.44 -29.69 22.58
C ASP A 43 -26.54 -29.07 23.68
N ASP A 44 -25.51 -28.31 23.29
CA ASP A 44 -24.50 -27.66 24.15
C ASP A 44 -23.74 -28.54 25.19
N VAL A 45 -23.88 -29.86 25.13
CA VAL A 45 -23.37 -30.76 26.17
C VAL A 45 -21.83 -30.73 26.20
N THR A 46 -21.27 -30.61 27.40
CA THR A 46 -19.81 -30.63 27.62
C THR A 46 -19.42 -31.73 28.60
N SER A 47 -18.33 -32.42 28.32
CA SER A 47 -17.80 -33.50 29.15
C SER A 47 -17.37 -33.02 30.55
N GLU A 48 -17.30 -33.96 31.48
CA GLU A 48 -16.47 -33.81 32.68
C GLU A 48 -14.98 -33.73 32.29
N PRO A 49 -14.10 -33.12 33.13
CA PRO A 49 -12.71 -32.88 32.77
C PRO A 49 -11.93 -34.17 32.54
N VAL A 50 -11.35 -34.31 31.35
CA VAL A 50 -10.46 -35.40 31.00
C VAL A 50 -9.04 -35.01 31.39
N ASN A 51 -8.55 -35.60 32.49
CA ASN A 51 -7.21 -35.38 33.01
C ASN A 51 -6.20 -36.26 32.25
N LEU A 52 -5.29 -35.62 31.51
CA LEU A 52 -4.30 -36.25 30.66
C LEU A 52 -3.12 -36.79 31.48
N GLY A 53 -2.71 -38.03 31.20
CA GLY A 53 -1.52 -38.65 31.83
C GLY A 53 -0.20 -37.95 31.49
N GLN A 54 -0.13 -37.23 30.36
CA GLN A 54 1.01 -36.41 29.96
C GLN A 54 0.52 -35.00 29.56
N THR A 55 1.30 -33.96 29.86
CA THR A 55 0.91 -32.57 29.54
C THR A 55 0.91 -32.32 28.03
N LEU A 56 -0.21 -31.85 27.50
CA LEU A 56 -0.29 -31.27 26.17
C LEU A 56 0.26 -29.83 26.20
N ARG A 57 0.97 -29.39 25.16
CA ARG A 57 1.35 -27.98 24.95
C ARG A 57 0.43 -27.33 23.92
N LEU A 58 -0.03 -26.12 24.21
CA LEU A 58 -0.86 -25.31 23.31
C LEU A 58 -0.36 -23.86 23.38
N PHE A 59 0.30 -23.42 22.31
CA PHE A 59 1.22 -22.28 22.30
C PHE A 59 2.26 -22.45 23.43
N ASP A 60 2.39 -21.50 24.36
CA ASP A 60 3.29 -21.59 25.52
C ASP A 60 2.68 -22.28 26.75
N ARG A 61 1.38 -22.60 26.74
CA ARG A 61 0.68 -23.18 27.90
C ARG A 61 0.83 -24.68 27.96
N THR A 62 1.08 -25.20 29.16
CA THR A 62 0.93 -26.63 29.48
C THR A 62 -0.49 -26.92 29.99
N VAL A 63 -1.11 -27.95 29.42
CA VAL A 63 -2.51 -28.32 29.63
C VAL A 63 -2.56 -29.74 30.21
N ARG A 64 -3.37 -29.94 31.25
CA ARG A 64 -3.64 -31.25 31.87
C ARG A 64 -5.10 -31.68 31.80
N ASN A 65 -6.04 -30.75 31.70
CA ASN A 65 -7.47 -31.07 31.61
C ASN A 65 -8.00 -30.61 30.26
N LEU A 66 -8.73 -31.49 29.57
CA LEU A 66 -9.49 -31.17 28.38
C LEU A 66 -10.99 -31.39 28.64
N TYR A 67 -11.82 -30.60 27.97
CA TYR A 67 -13.28 -30.76 27.94
C TYR A 67 -13.70 -30.92 26.48
N VAL A 68 -14.51 -31.93 26.18
CA VAL A 68 -15.07 -32.16 24.83
C VAL A 68 -16.51 -31.67 24.82
N ASN A 69 -16.89 -30.90 23.81
CA ASN A 69 -18.21 -30.28 23.69
C ASN A 69 -18.90 -30.71 22.37
N THR A 70 -20.24 -30.69 22.36
CA THR A 70 -21.07 -31.02 21.20
C THR A 70 -20.68 -30.25 19.94
N ASN A 71 -20.39 -28.96 20.09
CA ASN A 71 -20.26 -27.94 19.05
C ASN A 71 -18.85 -27.97 18.40
N GLY A 72 -18.31 -29.18 18.19
CA GLY A 72 -17.08 -29.46 17.43
C GLY A 72 -15.81 -28.85 18.02
N ILE A 73 -15.75 -28.68 19.34
CA ILE A 73 -14.66 -27.96 20.03
C ILE A 73 -14.15 -28.73 21.26
N ILE A 74 -12.83 -28.70 21.46
CA ILE A 74 -12.14 -29.18 22.66
C ILE A 74 -11.57 -27.96 23.39
N THR A 75 -11.83 -27.80 24.69
CA THR A 75 -11.40 -26.63 25.47
C THR A 75 -10.49 -27.02 26.62
N ILE A 76 -9.60 -26.10 27.04
CA ILE A 76 -8.69 -26.30 28.19
C ILE A 76 -9.34 -25.93 29.54
N SER A 77 -10.52 -25.31 29.47
CA SER A 77 -11.35 -24.86 30.58
C SER A 77 -12.82 -24.99 30.17
N LYS A 78 -13.70 -25.41 31.09
CA LYS A 78 -15.13 -25.58 30.80
C LYS A 78 -15.70 -24.29 30.15
N PRO A 79 -16.34 -24.37 28.97
CA PRO A 79 -16.83 -23.20 28.25
C PRO A 79 -17.98 -22.52 29.01
N SER A 80 -18.23 -21.26 28.66
CA SER A 80 -19.44 -20.52 29.04
C SER A 80 -20.64 -20.93 28.18
N ALA A 81 -21.77 -20.22 28.28
CA ALA A 81 -22.93 -20.48 27.41
C ALA A 81 -22.60 -20.24 25.92
N GLU A 82 -23.20 -21.05 25.04
CA GLU A 82 -22.99 -21.13 23.59
C GLU A 82 -22.76 -19.80 22.86
N VAL A 83 -23.68 -18.86 23.09
CA VAL A 83 -23.77 -17.54 22.44
C VAL A 83 -22.47 -16.73 22.58
N ASN A 84 -21.59 -17.09 23.50
CA ASN A 84 -20.29 -16.44 23.72
C ASN A 84 -19.15 -17.02 22.86
N TYR A 85 -19.33 -18.14 22.16
CA TYR A 85 -18.25 -18.84 21.45
C TYR A 85 -18.60 -19.50 20.10
N VAL A 86 -19.87 -19.74 19.75
CA VAL A 86 -20.21 -20.27 18.40
C VAL A 86 -20.15 -19.16 17.35
N ASP A 87 -20.82 -18.03 17.60
CA ASP A 87 -20.82 -16.86 16.71
C ASP A 87 -19.43 -16.20 16.56
N THR A 88 -18.51 -16.42 17.52
CA THR A 88 -17.24 -15.69 17.67
C THR A 88 -15.99 -16.59 17.63
N PHE A 89 -15.03 -16.26 16.76
CA PHE A 89 -13.70 -16.90 16.72
C PHE A 89 -12.60 -15.83 16.53
N PRO A 90 -11.47 -15.90 17.24
CA PRO A 90 -11.10 -16.93 18.22
C PRO A 90 -11.94 -16.88 19.50
N PRO A 91 -12.25 -18.03 20.13
CA PRO A 91 -12.89 -18.04 21.44
C PRO A 91 -11.94 -17.51 22.52
N ARG A 92 -12.53 -16.83 23.50
CA ARG A 92 -11.83 -16.18 24.64
C ARG A 92 -11.17 -17.15 25.61
N PHE A 93 -11.46 -18.44 25.53
CA PHE A 93 -10.80 -19.51 26.28
C PHE A 93 -9.90 -20.34 25.36
N GLY A 94 -8.91 -21.02 25.95
CA GLY A 94 -7.99 -21.85 25.15
C GLY A 94 -8.74 -23.04 24.56
N ALA A 95 -8.64 -23.22 23.24
CA ALA A 95 -9.48 -24.16 22.52
C ALA A 95 -8.85 -24.69 21.24
N ILE A 96 -9.33 -25.86 20.83
CA ILE A 96 -9.03 -26.56 19.59
C ILE A 96 -10.39 -26.77 18.92
N ALA A 97 -10.71 -25.91 17.95
CA ALA A 97 -11.92 -25.98 17.15
C ALA A 97 -11.69 -26.98 16.01
N ALA A 98 -12.30 -28.16 16.13
CA ALA A 98 -12.25 -29.22 15.14
C ALA A 98 -13.23 -28.97 13.98
N PHE A 99 -14.43 -28.49 14.33
CA PHE A 99 -15.50 -28.08 13.43
C PHE A 99 -16.49 -27.22 14.24
N LEU A 100 -16.07 -26.03 14.67
CA LEU A 100 -16.89 -25.17 15.54
C LEU A 100 -18.14 -24.68 14.79
N ALA A 101 -19.29 -25.20 15.21
CA ALA A 101 -20.63 -24.95 14.67
C ALA A 101 -21.69 -25.42 15.68
N ASP A 102 -22.94 -25.03 15.50
CA ASP A 102 -24.09 -25.39 16.35
C ASP A 102 -24.56 -26.83 16.02
N LEU A 103 -24.09 -27.81 16.82
CA LEU A 103 -24.19 -29.25 16.52
C LEU A 103 -25.02 -29.99 17.57
N ASP A 104 -26.13 -30.56 17.13
CA ASP A 104 -27.05 -31.32 17.99
C ASP A 104 -26.77 -32.83 17.95
N THR A 105 -26.89 -33.48 19.10
CA THR A 105 -26.83 -34.94 19.30
C THR A 105 -28.06 -35.50 20.04
N SER A 106 -29.11 -34.68 20.24
CA SER A 106 -30.37 -35.04 20.92
C SER A 106 -31.16 -36.16 20.23
N ASP A 107 -30.78 -36.56 19.00
CA ASP A 107 -31.42 -37.63 18.24
C ASP A 107 -30.90 -39.05 18.57
N GLU A 108 -29.90 -39.17 19.44
CA GLU A 108 -29.18 -40.40 19.83
C GLU A 108 -28.46 -41.15 18.67
N VAL A 109 -28.52 -40.64 17.44
CA VAL A 109 -27.84 -41.17 16.25
C VAL A 109 -26.47 -40.50 16.08
N GLY A 110 -26.40 -39.18 16.29
CA GLY A 110 -25.14 -38.47 16.42
C GLY A 110 -24.46 -38.81 17.74
N LYS A 111 -23.18 -39.20 17.70
CA LYS A 111 -22.42 -39.63 18.89
C LYS A 111 -21.02 -39.05 18.92
N ILE A 112 -20.56 -38.70 20.12
CA ILE A 112 -19.25 -38.08 20.35
C ILE A 112 -18.46 -38.96 21.31
N TYR A 113 -17.36 -39.50 20.82
CA TYR A 113 -16.51 -40.46 21.50
C TYR A 113 -15.14 -39.86 21.81
N TYR A 114 -14.60 -40.12 22.99
CA TYR A 114 -13.26 -39.65 23.36
C TYR A 114 -12.51 -40.59 24.30
N ARG A 115 -11.19 -40.71 24.10
CA ARG A 115 -10.29 -41.38 25.05
C ARG A 115 -8.88 -40.81 25.06
N GLN A 116 -8.16 -41.13 26.12
CA GLN A 116 -6.71 -41.08 26.15
C GLN A 116 -6.15 -42.45 25.76
N GLU A 117 -5.07 -42.48 24.98
CA GLU A 117 -4.51 -43.67 24.37
C GLU A 117 -2.98 -43.69 24.52
N SER A 118 -2.43 -44.85 24.90
CA SER A 118 -1.00 -45.08 25.09
C SER A 118 -0.52 -46.43 24.52
N SER A 119 -1.39 -47.13 23.78
CA SER A 119 -1.03 -48.37 23.08
C SER A 119 0.07 -48.11 22.04
N PRO A 120 1.23 -48.81 22.09
CA PRO A 120 2.38 -48.52 21.21
C PRO A 120 2.06 -48.52 19.70
N GLN A 121 1.07 -49.31 19.28
CA GLN A 121 0.60 -49.37 17.90
C GLN A 121 -0.03 -48.04 17.43
N ILE A 122 -0.76 -47.36 18.33
CA ILE A 122 -1.42 -46.09 18.05
C ILE A 122 -0.44 -44.92 18.18
N LEU A 123 0.43 -44.95 19.20
CA LEU A 123 1.54 -43.99 19.35
C LEU A 123 2.44 -43.97 18.10
N HIS A 124 2.84 -45.14 17.60
CA HIS A 124 3.66 -45.26 16.39
C HIS A 124 2.92 -44.80 15.12
N ARG A 125 1.60 -45.04 15.00
CA ARG A 125 0.80 -44.55 13.87
C ARG A 125 0.80 -43.02 13.80
N ALA A 126 0.63 -42.34 14.93
CA ALA A 126 0.65 -40.88 14.98
C ALA A 126 2.05 -40.30 14.76
N ALA A 127 3.10 -40.92 15.33
CA ALA A 127 4.48 -40.53 15.07
C ALA A 127 4.80 -40.55 13.56
N LEU A 128 4.42 -41.63 12.88
CA LEU A 128 4.63 -41.79 11.44
C LEU A 128 3.83 -40.75 10.63
N MET A 129 2.58 -40.45 11.00
CA MET A 129 1.83 -39.35 10.38
C MET A 129 2.54 -37.99 10.57
N ILE A 130 2.96 -37.65 11.79
CA ILE A 130 3.63 -36.38 12.09
C ILE A 130 4.94 -36.25 11.31
N SER A 131 5.73 -37.32 11.18
CA SER A 131 6.97 -37.33 10.39
C SER A 131 6.79 -37.09 8.89
N LYS A 132 5.61 -37.34 8.30
CA LYS A 132 5.31 -36.96 6.91
C LYS A 132 5.18 -35.44 6.75
N GLY A 133 4.61 -34.77 7.75
CA GLY A 133 4.43 -33.32 7.76
C GLY A 133 5.63 -32.53 8.28
N PHE A 134 6.49 -33.17 9.07
CA PHE A 134 7.68 -32.58 9.69
C PHE A 134 8.87 -33.56 9.55
N PRO A 135 9.46 -33.71 8.35
CA PRO A 135 10.45 -34.76 8.07
C PRO A 135 11.77 -34.61 8.87
N ASP A 136 12.16 -33.38 9.22
CA ASP A 136 13.39 -33.10 9.99
C ASP A 136 13.23 -33.32 11.52
N LEU A 137 12.07 -33.78 12.00
CA LEU A 137 11.72 -33.86 13.42
C LEU A 137 11.54 -35.30 13.90
N ASN A 138 12.47 -35.75 14.76
CA ASN A 138 12.43 -37.05 15.43
C ASN A 138 11.49 -37.04 16.66
N PHE A 139 10.19 -36.90 16.42
CA PHE A 139 9.14 -36.87 17.45
C PHE A 139 8.52 -38.25 17.66
N ASN A 140 8.47 -38.72 18.92
CA ASN A 140 7.72 -39.91 19.34
C ASN A 140 6.78 -39.52 20.49
N PRO A 141 5.45 -39.62 20.34
CA PRO A 141 4.53 -39.27 21.41
C PRO A 141 4.48 -40.37 22.47
N ASP A 142 4.59 -39.98 23.74
CA ASP A 142 4.37 -40.87 24.89
C ASP A 142 2.88 -41.14 25.12
N ASN A 143 2.03 -40.20 24.69
CA ASN A 143 0.61 -40.19 24.97
C ASN A 143 -0.20 -39.50 23.87
N ILE A 144 -1.42 -39.98 23.65
CA ILE A 144 -2.37 -39.42 22.69
C ILE A 144 -3.73 -39.17 23.36
N PHE A 145 -4.45 -38.14 22.92
CA PHE A 145 -5.88 -37.97 23.15
C PHE A 145 -6.62 -38.00 21.81
N ILE A 146 -7.71 -38.75 21.73
CA ILE A 146 -8.54 -38.92 20.53
C ILE A 146 -9.95 -38.45 20.86
N ALA A 147 -10.54 -37.62 20.00
CA ALA A 147 -11.95 -37.24 20.04
C ALA A 147 -12.57 -37.36 18.64
N THR A 148 -13.75 -37.98 18.54
CA THR A 148 -14.46 -38.26 17.30
C THR A 148 -15.91 -37.79 17.42
N TRP A 149 -16.34 -36.93 16.50
CA TRP A 149 -17.75 -36.61 16.30
C TRP A 149 -18.22 -37.47 15.14
N ALA A 150 -19.20 -38.34 15.37
CA ALA A 150 -19.68 -39.32 14.40
C ALA A 150 -21.18 -39.13 14.13
N ASN A 151 -21.53 -38.95 12.86
CA ASN A 151 -22.90 -38.77 12.36
C ASN A 151 -23.71 -37.65 13.04
N VAL A 152 -23.04 -36.59 13.51
CA VAL A 152 -23.66 -35.45 14.21
C VAL A 152 -24.42 -34.54 13.24
N THR A 153 -25.49 -33.92 13.73
CA THR A 153 -26.42 -33.07 12.95
C THR A 153 -26.20 -31.58 13.23
N ALA A 154 -26.60 -30.73 12.30
CA ALA A 154 -26.79 -29.30 12.55
C ALA A 154 -28.05 -29.09 13.42
N HIS A 155 -28.04 -28.08 14.30
CA HIS A 155 -29.24 -27.64 15.00
C HIS A 155 -30.25 -27.00 14.02
N GLU A 156 -31.52 -27.45 14.01
CA GLU A 156 -32.61 -26.89 13.21
C GLU A 156 -33.86 -26.60 14.06
N GLU A 157 -34.22 -25.32 14.25
CA GLU A 157 -35.55 -24.95 14.80
C GLU A 157 -36.67 -25.36 13.83
N LEU A 158 -37.40 -26.43 14.16
CA LEU A 158 -38.49 -26.99 13.34
C LEU A 158 -39.68 -26.02 13.18
N ARG A 159 -39.64 -25.21 12.12
CA ARG A 159 -40.79 -24.42 11.66
C ARG A 159 -41.86 -25.32 11.03
N ARG A 160 -43.13 -24.95 11.20
CA ARG A 160 -44.28 -25.73 10.70
C ARG A 160 -44.34 -25.77 9.16
N GLY A 161 -43.79 -26.82 8.57
CA GLY A 161 -44.05 -27.18 7.16
C GLY A 161 -42.88 -27.87 6.47
N ASP A 162 -41.64 -27.56 6.90
CA ASP A 162 -40.43 -28.09 6.27
C ASP A 162 -40.11 -29.51 6.74
N GLN A 163 -39.39 -30.27 5.90
CA GLN A 163 -38.80 -31.56 6.28
C GLN A 163 -37.36 -31.34 6.74
N PRO A 164 -36.91 -31.97 7.84
CA PRO A 164 -35.56 -31.81 8.37
C PRO A 164 -34.52 -32.31 7.37
N GLN A 165 -33.41 -31.58 7.21
CA GLN A 165 -32.34 -32.01 6.31
C GLN A 165 -31.49 -33.08 7.00
N ASN A 166 -31.66 -34.35 6.60
CA ASN A 166 -30.93 -35.49 7.18
C ASN A 166 -29.45 -35.58 6.72
N LYS A 167 -28.73 -34.45 6.79
CA LYS A 167 -27.29 -34.31 6.54
C LYS A 167 -26.53 -34.51 7.84
N ARG A 168 -25.41 -35.24 7.80
CA ARG A 168 -24.63 -35.59 9.00
C ARG A 168 -23.14 -35.45 8.76
N ASN A 169 -22.42 -34.98 9.77
CA ASN A 169 -20.97 -34.82 9.72
C ASN A 169 -20.26 -35.87 10.60
N THR A 170 -19.10 -36.31 10.14
CA THR A 170 -18.16 -37.19 10.86
C THR A 170 -16.73 -36.68 10.68
N PHE A 171 -16.04 -36.41 11.78
CA PHE A 171 -14.66 -35.90 11.80
C PHE A 171 -13.95 -36.29 13.11
N GLN A 172 -12.62 -36.33 13.08
CA GLN A 172 -11.81 -36.80 14.21
C GLN A 172 -10.60 -35.90 14.47
N VAL A 173 -10.23 -35.76 15.74
CA VAL A 173 -9.03 -35.06 16.20
C VAL A 173 -8.17 -35.97 17.05
N ILE A 174 -6.87 -35.95 16.79
CA ILE A 174 -5.84 -36.67 17.53
C ILE A 174 -4.82 -35.65 18.02
N LEU A 175 -4.64 -35.55 19.34
CA LEU A 175 -3.68 -34.68 20.00
C LEU A 175 -2.55 -35.55 20.55
N ALA A 176 -1.32 -35.35 20.06
CA ALA A 176 -0.16 -36.16 20.41
C ALA A 176 0.89 -35.32 21.15
N SER A 177 1.43 -35.83 22.26
CA SER A 177 2.43 -35.12 23.07
C SER A 177 3.58 -36.02 23.55
N ASP A 178 4.76 -35.42 23.66
CA ASP A 178 5.93 -35.92 24.40
C ASP A 178 6.20 -35.00 25.61
N GLU A 179 7.40 -34.98 26.18
CA GLU A 179 7.79 -34.00 27.23
C GLU A 179 8.03 -32.56 26.71
N SER A 180 8.35 -32.42 25.43
CA SER A 180 8.97 -31.23 24.83
C SER A 180 7.98 -30.35 24.05
N SER A 181 7.05 -30.99 23.34
CA SER A 181 6.33 -30.48 22.18
C SER A 181 4.94 -31.15 22.08
N SER A 182 4.07 -30.62 21.23
CA SER A 182 2.76 -31.23 20.98
C SER A 182 2.24 -30.93 19.58
N TYR A 183 1.44 -31.86 19.05
CA TYR A 183 0.91 -31.80 17.70
C TYR A 183 -0.58 -32.15 17.68
N ALA A 184 -1.33 -31.54 16.77
CA ALA A 184 -2.68 -31.94 16.41
C ALA A 184 -2.69 -32.56 15.00
N ILE A 185 -3.45 -33.64 14.85
CA ILE A 185 -3.88 -34.19 13.57
C ILE A 185 -5.40 -34.03 13.51
N LEU A 186 -5.90 -33.32 12.51
CA LEU A 186 -7.33 -33.20 12.19
C LEU A 186 -7.61 -34.10 10.98
N LEU A 187 -8.66 -34.91 11.06
CA LEU A 187 -9.04 -35.90 10.06
C LEU A 187 -10.48 -35.66 9.59
N TYR A 188 -10.63 -35.38 8.31
CA TYR A 188 -11.92 -35.18 7.62
C TYR A 188 -12.02 -36.19 6.47
N PRO A 189 -12.78 -37.29 6.63
CA PRO A 189 -12.90 -38.28 5.56
C PRO A 189 -13.78 -37.77 4.41
N GLU A 190 -13.62 -38.35 3.22
CA GLU A 190 -14.25 -37.88 1.98
C GLU A 190 -15.80 -37.90 2.04
N ASP A 191 -16.38 -38.99 2.56
CA ASP A 191 -17.82 -39.10 2.85
C ASP A 191 -18.26 -38.38 4.16
N GLY A 192 -17.32 -37.68 4.82
CA GLY A 192 -17.44 -37.22 6.20
C GLY A 192 -18.19 -35.90 6.40
N LEU A 193 -18.14 -34.95 5.45
CA LEU A 193 -18.73 -33.62 5.62
C LEU A 193 -19.89 -33.40 4.63
N GLN A 194 -21.12 -33.45 5.14
CA GLN A 194 -22.36 -33.28 4.37
C GLN A 194 -22.99 -31.88 4.53
N PHE A 195 -22.58 -31.13 5.55
CA PHE A 195 -22.85 -29.71 5.73
C PHE A 195 -21.61 -28.97 6.21
N TYR A 196 -21.56 -27.65 5.98
CA TYR A 196 -20.36 -26.83 6.12
C TYR A 196 -20.56 -25.60 7.02
N GLY A 197 -21.73 -25.48 7.64
CA GLY A 197 -22.17 -24.38 8.48
C GLY A 197 -23.52 -24.66 9.13
N THR A 198 -23.91 -23.81 10.07
CA THR A 198 -25.13 -23.94 10.91
C THR A 198 -25.75 -22.56 11.12
N ARG A 199 -27.01 -22.48 11.56
CA ARG A 199 -27.64 -21.17 11.82
C ARG A 199 -27.18 -20.59 13.13
N SER A 200 -26.97 -19.28 13.18
CA SER A 200 -26.82 -18.57 14.44
C SER A 200 -28.16 -18.52 15.16
N LYS A 201 -28.18 -18.96 16.43
CA LYS A 201 -29.30 -18.76 17.38
C LYS A 201 -29.49 -17.27 17.75
N SER A 202 -28.65 -16.35 17.27
CA SER A 202 -28.81 -14.90 17.43
C SER A 202 -29.83 -14.29 16.45
N ALA A 203 -30.29 -13.07 16.75
CA ALA A 203 -31.57 -12.50 16.28
C ALA A 203 -31.75 -12.32 14.75
N ASN A 204 -30.73 -12.55 13.92
CA ASN A 204 -30.77 -12.32 12.47
C ASN A 204 -30.97 -13.58 11.59
N ASN A 205 -30.98 -14.81 12.15
CA ASN A 205 -31.14 -16.07 11.40
C ASN A 205 -30.16 -16.22 10.21
N ILE A 206 -28.89 -15.88 10.39
CA ILE A 206 -27.86 -15.99 9.34
C ILE A 206 -27.23 -17.39 9.39
N ASP A 207 -27.04 -18.00 8.22
CA ASP A 207 -26.27 -19.23 8.03
C ASP A 207 -24.77 -18.92 8.22
N LEU A 208 -24.15 -19.44 9.28
CA LEU A 208 -22.74 -19.24 9.61
C LEU A 208 -21.89 -20.45 9.17
N PRO A 209 -20.82 -20.28 8.39
CA PRO A 209 -19.90 -21.37 8.07
C PRO A 209 -19.10 -21.80 9.31
N ALA A 210 -18.88 -23.11 9.44
CA ALA A 210 -18.14 -23.69 10.54
C ALA A 210 -16.69 -23.18 10.60
N ARG A 211 -16.06 -23.25 11.76
CA ARG A 211 -14.70 -22.72 11.97
C ARG A 211 -13.74 -23.78 12.51
N VAL A 212 -12.55 -23.86 11.92
CA VAL A 212 -11.48 -24.77 12.33
C VAL A 212 -10.23 -23.98 12.67
N GLY A 213 -9.61 -24.32 13.79
CA GLY A 213 -8.41 -23.64 14.25
C GLY A 213 -8.13 -23.80 15.74
N PHE A 214 -7.16 -23.02 16.22
CA PHE A 214 -6.61 -23.11 17.56
C PHE A 214 -6.58 -21.73 18.21
N SER A 215 -6.95 -21.64 19.48
CA SER A 215 -6.87 -20.41 20.29
C SER A 215 -6.09 -20.71 21.57
N ARG A 216 -5.13 -19.84 21.92
CA ARG A 216 -4.50 -19.84 23.26
C ARG A 216 -5.50 -19.44 24.36
N GLY A 217 -6.53 -18.68 23.98
CA GLY A 217 -7.45 -18.00 24.88
C GLY A 217 -6.82 -16.84 25.63
N GLU A 218 -7.66 -16.10 26.33
CA GLU A 218 -7.25 -14.96 27.14
C GLU A 218 -6.27 -15.36 28.24
N SER A 219 -5.30 -14.48 28.50
CA SER A 219 -4.34 -14.57 29.59
C SER A 219 -4.70 -13.58 30.68
N SER A 220 -5.44 -14.04 31.68
CA SER A 220 -5.67 -13.29 32.92
C SER A 220 -4.36 -13.14 33.68
N PHE A 221 -3.87 -11.91 33.72
CA PHE A 221 -3.05 -11.44 34.83
C PHE A 221 -3.97 -10.92 35.95
N VAL A 222 -3.43 -10.62 37.12
CA VAL A 222 -4.21 -10.34 38.36
C VAL A 222 -5.18 -9.15 38.23
N LEU A 223 -5.03 -8.31 37.19
CA LEU A 223 -5.84 -7.10 36.96
C LEU A 223 -6.38 -6.91 35.52
N PHE A 224 -6.08 -7.81 34.57
CA PHE A 224 -6.55 -7.68 33.18
C PHE A 224 -6.43 -9.01 32.41
N THR A 225 -7.19 -9.16 31.33
CA THR A 225 -6.98 -10.21 30.33
C THR A 225 -6.35 -9.66 29.05
N LEU A 226 -5.42 -10.42 28.49
CA LEU A 226 -4.88 -10.21 27.14
C LEU A 226 -5.45 -11.28 26.21
N GLU A 227 -6.05 -10.91 25.06
CA GLU A 227 -6.41 -11.90 24.05
C GLU A 227 -5.15 -12.64 23.56
N GLY A 228 -5.19 -13.97 23.57
CA GLY A 228 -4.06 -14.81 23.21
C GLY A 228 -3.98 -15.04 21.70
N PRO A 229 -2.78 -15.28 21.13
CA PRO A 229 -2.64 -15.68 19.73
C PRO A 229 -3.55 -16.86 19.37
N SER A 230 -4.03 -16.82 18.13
CA SER A 230 -4.87 -17.84 17.51
C SER A 230 -4.39 -18.15 16.10
N TYR A 231 -4.77 -19.32 15.59
CA TYR A 231 -4.45 -19.80 14.25
C TYR A 231 -5.72 -20.38 13.62
N ALA A 232 -6.23 -19.75 12.57
CA ALA A 232 -7.39 -20.23 11.82
C ALA A 232 -6.93 -21.11 10.65
N VAL A 233 -7.54 -22.28 10.49
CA VAL A 233 -7.34 -23.18 9.33
C VAL A 233 -8.34 -22.80 8.23
N THR A 234 -9.58 -22.52 8.59
CA THR A 234 -10.65 -22.03 7.70
C THR A 234 -10.73 -20.50 7.70
N SER A 235 -10.92 -19.88 6.54
CA SER A 235 -11.06 -18.42 6.41
C SER A 235 -12.47 -17.89 6.73
N GLY A 236 -13.29 -18.63 7.47
CA GLY A 236 -14.66 -18.23 7.80
C GLY A 236 -15.62 -18.17 6.62
N SER A 237 -15.38 -18.97 5.57
CA SER A 237 -16.27 -19.11 4.41
C SER A 237 -16.60 -20.58 4.16
N GLU A 238 -17.81 -20.86 3.66
CA GLU A 238 -18.32 -22.24 3.48
C GLU A 238 -17.38 -23.10 2.60
N GLN A 239 -16.87 -22.53 1.51
CA GLN A 239 -15.91 -23.22 0.65
C GLN A 239 -14.59 -23.55 1.38
N SER A 240 -14.13 -22.73 2.33
CA SER A 240 -12.93 -23.05 3.12
C SER A 240 -13.15 -24.23 4.07
N VAL A 241 -14.38 -24.46 4.52
CA VAL A 241 -14.77 -25.64 5.31
C VAL A 241 -14.89 -26.87 4.40
N LYS A 242 -15.47 -26.71 3.21
CA LYS A 242 -15.57 -27.78 2.21
C LYS A 242 -14.20 -28.30 1.74
N ASN A 243 -13.19 -27.42 1.67
CA ASN A 243 -11.81 -27.82 1.36
C ASN A 243 -11.17 -28.75 2.42
N LEU A 244 -11.72 -28.87 3.64
CA LEU A 244 -11.10 -29.65 4.73
C LEU A 244 -10.90 -31.14 4.42
N TYR A 245 -11.77 -31.76 3.60
CA TYR A 245 -11.60 -33.15 3.17
C TYR A 245 -10.87 -33.27 1.80
N GLN A 246 -10.75 -32.16 1.07
CA GLN A 246 -10.20 -32.12 -0.29
C GLN A 246 -8.71 -31.75 -0.32
N ASP A 247 -8.28 -30.89 0.58
CA ASP A 247 -6.89 -30.44 0.71
C ASP A 247 -6.15 -31.18 1.86
N SER A 248 -4.85 -30.91 1.99
CA SER A 248 -3.99 -31.41 3.05
C SER A 248 -2.74 -30.54 3.18
N ASN A 249 -2.16 -30.48 4.39
CA ASN A 249 -0.80 -29.96 4.60
C ASN A 249 0.25 -31.06 4.86
N ALA A 250 -0.15 -32.33 4.84
CA ALA A 250 0.70 -33.50 5.14
C ALA A 250 0.81 -34.50 3.95
N GLY A 251 0.18 -34.20 2.82
CA GLY A 251 0.26 -34.98 1.57
C GLY A 251 -0.82 -36.06 1.39
N GLU A 252 -1.79 -36.15 2.29
CA GLU A 252 -2.90 -37.12 2.24
C GLU A 252 -4.23 -36.37 2.43
N GLN A 253 -5.09 -36.34 1.40
CA GLN A 253 -6.29 -35.49 1.37
C GLN A 253 -7.22 -35.79 2.56
N GLY A 254 -7.65 -34.74 3.27
CA GLY A 254 -8.40 -34.85 4.52
C GLY A 254 -7.56 -34.96 5.79
N VAL A 255 -6.22 -35.06 5.68
CA VAL A 255 -5.29 -35.10 6.82
C VAL A 255 -4.59 -33.75 6.98
N TRP A 256 -4.73 -33.14 8.16
CA TRP A 256 -4.08 -31.88 8.51
C TRP A 256 -3.28 -32.00 9.80
N ILE A 257 -1.99 -31.65 9.76
CA ILE A 257 -1.06 -31.78 10.89
C ILE A 257 -0.50 -30.40 11.25
N PHE A 258 -0.54 -30.07 12.55
CA PHE A 258 -0.07 -28.80 13.09
C PHE A 258 0.77 -29.06 14.34
N HIS A 259 1.91 -28.36 14.46
CA HIS A 259 2.64 -28.24 15.72
C HIS A 259 1.94 -27.21 16.60
N LEU A 260 1.47 -27.63 17.78
CA LEU A 260 0.69 -26.81 18.71
C LEU A 260 1.56 -25.89 19.58
N GLY A 261 2.82 -26.25 19.83
CA GLY A 261 3.74 -25.49 20.68
C GLY A 261 4.76 -26.38 21.39
N SER A 262 5.89 -25.78 21.77
CA SER A 262 6.98 -26.44 22.49
C SER A 262 7.49 -25.59 23.66
N SER A 263 8.50 -26.05 24.39
CA SER A 263 9.16 -25.24 25.43
C SER A 263 9.90 -24.00 24.89
N SER A 264 10.17 -23.91 23.59
CA SER A 264 10.95 -22.83 22.96
C SER A 264 10.20 -22.06 21.88
N ASN A 265 9.16 -22.64 21.27
CA ASN A 265 8.39 -21.99 20.21
C ASN A 265 6.95 -21.69 20.65
N GLN A 266 6.58 -20.40 20.56
CA GLN A 266 5.29 -19.86 21.00
C GLN A 266 4.24 -19.76 19.88
N THR A 267 4.56 -20.14 18.64
CA THR A 267 3.64 -20.09 17.50
C THR A 267 3.26 -21.47 16.99
N ILE A 268 2.07 -21.57 16.42
CA ILE A 268 1.61 -22.76 15.70
C ILE A 268 2.18 -22.75 14.29
N SER A 269 2.76 -23.87 13.88
CA SER A 269 3.23 -24.10 12.52
C SER A 269 2.51 -25.28 11.88
N SER A 270 2.07 -25.10 10.63
CA SER A 270 1.60 -26.18 9.78
C SER A 270 2.77 -27.05 9.32
N ALA A 271 2.46 -28.30 8.95
CA ALA A 271 3.36 -29.17 8.22
C ALA A 271 3.87 -28.53 6.90
N ILE A 272 5.06 -28.95 6.45
CA ILE A 272 5.70 -28.51 5.20
C ILE A 272 6.16 -29.76 4.43
N VAL A 273 5.43 -30.11 3.36
CA VAL A 273 5.76 -31.28 2.53
C VAL A 273 6.94 -30.98 1.62
N SER A 274 8.11 -31.54 1.94
CA SER A 274 9.27 -31.53 1.04
C SER A 274 9.11 -32.57 -0.08
N MET A 275 8.80 -32.14 -1.30
CA MET A 275 8.85 -33.02 -2.48
C MET A 275 10.30 -33.26 -2.93
N PHE A 276 11.01 -34.14 -2.24
CA PHE A 276 12.26 -34.73 -2.71
C PHE A 276 12.17 -36.26 -2.78
N HIS A 277 12.85 -36.87 -3.75
CA HIS A 277 12.86 -38.31 -3.92
C HIS A 277 13.53 -39.01 -2.73
N THR A 278 12.90 -40.10 -2.28
CA THR A 278 13.57 -41.11 -1.48
C THR A 278 14.63 -41.82 -2.32
N ASP A 279 15.90 -41.58 -2.04
CA ASP A 279 16.98 -42.48 -2.44
C ASP A 279 17.62 -43.14 -1.21
N TYR A 280 18.00 -44.41 -1.38
CA TYR A 280 18.50 -45.28 -0.32
C TYR A 280 19.93 -44.93 0.10
N VAL A 281 20.26 -44.97 1.39
CA VAL A 281 21.49 -45.63 1.93
C VAL A 281 21.47 -45.71 3.46
N GLN A 282 22.29 -46.60 4.02
CA GLN A 282 22.25 -47.10 5.41
C GLN A 282 22.90 -46.18 6.46
N SER A 283 22.45 -46.33 7.71
CA SER A 283 22.93 -45.65 8.92
C SER A 283 24.17 -46.31 9.57
N THR A 284 25.14 -45.52 10.05
CA THR A 284 26.11 -45.93 11.11
C THR A 284 26.61 -44.75 11.99
N PHE A 285 26.13 -44.71 13.24
CA PHE A 285 26.85 -44.39 14.51
C PHE A 285 27.89 -43.24 14.66
N SER A 286 27.52 -42.25 15.50
CA SER A 286 28.20 -41.86 16.79
C SER A 286 29.11 -40.61 16.96
N THR A 287 28.88 -39.87 18.07
CA THR A 287 29.80 -39.03 18.92
C THR A 287 30.57 -37.82 18.30
N VAL A 288 30.31 -36.51 18.57
CA VAL A 288 30.23 -35.68 19.81
C VAL A 288 31.56 -35.69 20.64
N PRO A 289 32.18 -34.58 21.18
CA PRO A 289 31.79 -33.13 21.31
C PRO A 289 32.92 -32.03 21.04
N THR A 290 32.70 -30.78 21.53
CA THR A 290 33.66 -29.72 22.00
C THR A 290 34.49 -28.88 20.99
N ILE A 291 35.00 -27.63 21.21
CA ILE A 291 34.74 -26.37 22.02
C ILE A 291 36.06 -25.53 21.95
N ASP A 292 36.22 -24.18 21.99
CA ASP A 292 35.41 -22.92 21.97
C ASP A 292 36.41 -21.71 21.93
N HIS A 293 35.94 -20.44 21.91
CA HIS A 293 36.60 -19.19 22.40
C HIS A 293 37.74 -18.53 21.57
N GLN A 294 38.04 -17.21 21.60
CA GLN A 294 37.38 -15.96 22.09
C GLN A 294 38.15 -14.68 21.61
N ARG A 295 37.51 -13.48 21.55
CA ARG A 295 38.12 -12.09 21.66
C ARG A 295 39.18 -11.68 20.59
N SER A 296 39.81 -10.48 20.48
CA SER A 296 39.75 -9.07 21.02
C SER A 296 40.69 -8.15 20.15
N SER A 297 40.82 -6.81 20.29
CA SER A 297 39.92 -5.64 20.49
C SER A 297 40.71 -4.30 20.69
N TYR A 298 40.11 -3.14 20.35
CA TYR A 298 40.38 -1.74 20.87
C TYR A 298 41.51 -0.80 20.29
N VAL A 299 41.08 0.37 19.74
CA VAL A 299 41.36 1.79 20.17
C VAL A 299 42.46 2.74 19.56
N ASP A 300 42.03 4.01 19.34
CA ASP A 300 42.67 5.39 19.29
C ASP A 300 43.84 5.81 18.35
N ILE A 301 44.23 7.10 18.12
CA ILE A 301 43.66 8.50 17.93
C ILE A 301 44.85 9.42 17.44
N THR A 302 44.65 10.48 16.61
CA THR A 302 45.22 11.89 16.70
C THR A 302 45.38 12.69 15.35
N GLU A 303 44.61 13.78 15.21
CA GLU A 303 44.89 15.20 14.78
C GLU A 303 45.84 15.72 13.63
N ASN A 304 45.37 16.85 13.02
CA ASN A 304 46.03 18.11 12.56
C ASN A 304 46.72 18.31 11.17
N GLY A 305 46.23 19.32 10.40
CA GLY A 305 47.05 20.56 10.14
C GLY A 305 47.22 21.23 8.74
N SER A 306 46.34 22.18 8.35
CA SER A 306 46.61 23.45 7.58
C SER A 306 46.93 23.50 6.05
N ASP A 307 46.82 24.72 5.47
CA ASP A 307 46.63 25.15 4.05
C ASP A 307 47.65 26.26 3.61
N PRO A 308 47.87 26.69 2.32
CA PRO A 308 47.33 28.00 1.82
C PRO A 308 47.28 28.36 0.28
N GLU A 309 46.46 29.37 -0.10
CA GLU A 309 46.60 30.45 -1.16
C GLU A 309 46.83 30.17 -2.69
N TYR A 310 46.60 31.08 -3.69
CA TYR A 310 45.60 32.16 -3.99
C TYR A 310 45.75 32.77 -5.44
N ASN A 311 44.89 33.75 -5.84
CA ASN A 311 44.91 34.68 -7.04
C ASN A 311 44.25 34.20 -8.39
N LEU A 312 43.45 34.94 -9.21
CA LEU A 312 43.08 36.37 -9.51
C LEU A 312 43.63 36.91 -10.87
N PRO A 313 43.13 38.00 -11.52
CA PRO A 313 41.90 38.85 -11.37
C PRO A 313 41.04 38.86 -12.71
N GLU A 314 40.40 39.88 -13.35
CA GLU A 314 40.19 41.36 -13.21
C GLU A 314 39.06 41.95 -14.13
N GLU A 315 38.73 43.25 -13.96
CA GLU A 315 38.08 44.28 -14.86
C GLU A 315 36.54 44.48 -15.05
N GLU A 316 36.16 45.78 -15.10
CA GLU A 316 34.81 46.40 -15.19
C GLU A 316 34.73 47.48 -16.32
N LYS A 317 33.53 48.04 -16.61
CA LYS A 317 33.30 49.52 -16.78
C LYS A 317 31.81 49.94 -16.92
N VAL A 318 31.55 51.25 -16.84
CA VAL A 318 30.24 51.91 -16.60
C VAL A 318 29.86 52.93 -17.72
N GLY A 319 28.57 53.10 -18.06
CA GLY A 319 28.12 54.19 -18.97
C GLY A 319 26.61 54.30 -19.32
N ILE A 320 25.94 55.29 -18.71
CA ILE A 320 24.60 55.93 -19.00
C ILE A 320 24.58 56.65 -20.39
N PRO A 321 23.46 57.21 -20.99
CA PRO A 321 22.03 57.31 -20.57
C PRO A 321 20.89 57.22 -21.68
N GLU A 322 19.62 57.33 -21.24
CA GLU A 322 18.41 58.01 -21.83
C GLU A 322 17.72 57.65 -23.21
N ASP A 323 16.45 57.23 -23.09
CA ASP A 323 15.18 57.67 -23.75
C ASP A 323 14.74 57.53 -25.25
N ALA A 324 13.56 56.89 -25.40
CA ALA A 324 12.44 57.14 -26.34
C ALA A 324 12.60 56.79 -27.86
N VAL A 325 11.57 56.75 -28.76
CA VAL A 325 10.18 57.30 -28.78
C VAL A 325 9.13 56.38 -29.48
N VAL A 326 8.01 56.14 -28.77
CA VAL A 326 6.57 56.01 -29.15
C VAL A 326 6.11 56.03 -30.64
N TYR A 327 5.15 55.14 -30.97
CA TYR A 327 3.93 55.49 -31.73
C TYR A 327 2.68 54.74 -31.18
N LYS A 328 1.40 55.22 -31.23
CA LYS A 328 0.78 56.53 -30.87
C LYS A 328 -0.78 56.42 -30.90
N VAL A 329 -1.49 57.27 -30.14
CA VAL A 329 -2.90 57.77 -30.31
C VAL A 329 -4.05 57.18 -29.42
N ALA A 330 -4.37 57.92 -28.33
CA ALA A 330 -5.70 58.46 -27.88
C ALA A 330 -6.91 57.51 -27.60
N SER A 331 -7.96 57.82 -26.80
CA SER A 331 -8.46 59.01 -26.03
C SER A 331 -9.72 58.61 -25.22
N GLN A 332 -10.28 59.29 -24.17
CA GLN A 332 -9.87 60.34 -23.20
C GLN A 332 -11.02 60.60 -22.17
N GLN A 333 -10.69 60.93 -20.89
CA GLN A 333 -11.46 61.83 -19.96
C GLN A 333 -12.86 61.37 -19.45
N ASN A 334 -13.53 61.89 -18.39
CA ASN A 334 -13.26 62.68 -17.14
C ASN A 334 -14.50 62.46 -16.18
N VAL A 335 -14.77 63.06 -14.99
CA VAL A 335 -14.28 64.24 -14.23
C VAL A 335 -14.32 63.99 -12.68
N GLU A 336 -14.60 65.00 -11.83
CA GLU A 336 -14.36 65.08 -10.36
C GLU A 336 -15.58 65.53 -9.48
N ASN A 337 -15.44 65.44 -8.13
CA ASN A 337 -15.88 66.38 -7.04
C ASN A 337 -17.40 66.59 -6.70
N SER A 338 -17.86 67.05 -5.51
CA SER A 338 -17.29 67.46 -4.18
C SER A 338 -18.35 67.47 -3.00
N ALA A 339 -17.97 67.85 -1.75
CA ALA A 339 -18.75 67.83 -0.47
C ALA A 339 -19.49 69.16 -0.08
N PRO A 340 -20.28 69.25 1.04
CA PRO A 340 -19.85 69.96 2.29
C PRO A 340 -20.51 69.52 3.66
N GLU A 341 -20.72 70.46 4.63
CA GLU A 341 -20.66 70.34 6.14
C GLU A 341 -21.98 70.21 7.02
N GLU A 342 -21.81 70.23 8.36
CA GLU A 342 -22.72 70.14 9.57
C GLU A 342 -23.67 71.38 9.82
N PRO A 343 -24.63 71.47 10.83
CA PRO A 343 -24.53 71.15 12.30
C PRO A 343 -25.83 70.83 13.19
N ARG A 344 -25.64 70.83 14.53
CA ARG A 344 -26.46 70.56 15.79
C ARG A 344 -27.92 71.08 16.02
N TYR A 345 -28.64 70.61 17.09
CA TYR A 345 -29.32 71.38 18.22
C TYR A 345 -30.17 70.56 19.30
N VAL A 346 -29.92 70.75 20.64
CA VAL A 346 -30.84 70.93 21.86
C VAL A 346 -31.76 69.88 22.61
N GLU A 347 -31.59 69.80 23.97
CA GLU A 347 -32.45 69.61 25.22
C GLU A 347 -33.28 68.36 25.77
N GLU A 348 -32.95 67.97 27.04
CA GLU A 348 -33.72 67.64 28.31
C GLU A 348 -34.59 66.36 28.64
N PHE A 349 -34.98 66.21 29.93
CA PHE A 349 -35.26 64.97 30.74
C PHE A 349 -36.73 64.76 31.26
N PRO A 350 -37.12 63.60 31.87
CA PRO A 350 -37.16 63.50 33.37
C PRO A 350 -37.00 62.10 34.07
N VAL A 351 -36.20 62.06 35.16
CA VAL A 351 -36.36 61.38 36.49
C VAL A 351 -37.01 59.97 36.64
N ARG A 352 -36.24 58.95 37.12
CA ARG A 352 -36.46 58.25 38.43
C ARG A 352 -35.32 57.32 38.96
N THR A 353 -34.69 57.75 40.06
CA THR A 353 -34.05 56.96 41.16
C THR A 353 -33.24 55.66 40.90
N HIS A 354 -31.92 55.75 41.11
CA HIS A 354 -31.06 54.64 41.58
C HIS A 354 -31.42 54.19 43.01
N ILE A 355 -31.07 52.94 43.37
CA ILE A 355 -30.55 52.61 44.72
C ILE A 355 -29.02 52.63 44.66
N LYS A 356 -28.38 53.24 45.66
CA LYS A 356 -26.92 53.43 45.73
C LYS A 356 -26.25 52.35 46.57
N VAL A 357 -25.05 51.94 46.17
CA VAL A 357 -23.96 51.63 47.11
C VAL A 357 -22.73 52.42 46.67
N LYS A 358 -22.01 53.03 47.62
CA LYS A 358 -20.74 53.74 47.37
C LYS A 358 -19.56 52.75 47.48
N PRO A 359 -18.43 52.99 46.80
CA PRO A 359 -17.18 52.36 47.19
C PRO A 359 -16.81 52.77 48.62
N VAL A 360 -16.40 51.80 49.43
CA VAL A 360 -15.77 52.03 50.74
C VAL A 360 -14.29 51.72 50.59
N GLN A 361 -13.44 52.72 50.85
CA GLN A 361 -12.00 52.49 50.96
C GLN A 361 -11.72 51.66 52.22
N PHE A 362 -10.88 50.62 52.11
CA PHE A 362 -10.03 50.22 53.22
C PHE A 362 -8.60 49.95 52.74
N GLN A 363 -7.66 50.05 53.67
CA GLN A 363 -6.27 50.40 53.39
C GLN A 363 -5.41 49.19 52.97
N HIS A 364 -4.32 49.48 52.26
CA HIS A 364 -3.16 48.59 52.16
C HIS A 364 -2.66 48.19 53.56
N PRO A 365 -2.51 46.88 53.86
CA PRO A 365 -1.60 46.39 54.89
C PRO A 365 -0.22 46.20 54.27
N GLN A 366 0.78 47.00 54.67
CA GLN A 366 2.18 46.71 54.36
C GLN A 366 2.70 45.62 55.31
N PHE A 367 3.31 44.57 54.75
CA PHE A 367 4.27 43.69 55.43
C PHE A 367 5.36 43.27 54.42
N PRO A 368 6.57 42.88 54.86
CA PRO A 368 7.76 43.55 54.34
C PRO A 368 8.75 42.64 53.61
N GLN A 369 9.67 43.24 52.86
CA GLN A 369 10.83 42.54 52.31
C GLN A 369 11.74 42.00 53.42
N ARG A 370 12.15 40.73 53.30
CA ARG A 370 13.52 40.32 53.68
C ARG A 370 13.97 39.05 52.97
N ARG A 371 15.05 39.21 52.20
CA ARG A 371 16.27 38.37 52.18
C ARG A 371 16.08 36.85 52.35
N VAL A 372 16.33 36.12 51.26
CA VAL A 372 16.97 34.79 51.35
C VAL A 372 18.48 35.01 51.43
N GLU A 373 19.15 34.33 52.36
CA GLU A 373 20.62 34.26 52.46
C GLU A 373 21.10 32.93 51.88
N LEU A 374 22.30 32.91 51.30
CA LEU A 374 22.89 31.68 50.75
C LEU A 374 23.44 30.77 51.86
N LEU A 375 23.57 29.49 51.53
CA LEU A 375 24.57 28.59 52.12
C LEU A 375 25.22 27.80 50.97
N ASP A 376 26.50 27.45 51.13
CA ASP A 376 27.42 27.19 50.02
C ASP A 376 27.61 25.71 49.64
N THR A 377 28.53 25.50 48.67
CA THR A 377 29.15 24.25 48.18
C THR A 377 28.32 23.43 47.19
N GLU A 378 28.82 23.06 46.00
CA GLU A 378 30.16 23.29 45.41
C GLU A 378 30.08 23.52 43.87
N LEU A 379 31.17 24.01 43.28
CA LEU A 379 31.25 24.55 41.91
C LEU A 379 32.35 23.86 41.09
N ASP A 380 32.07 23.60 39.81
CA ASP A 380 33.01 23.74 38.68
C ASP A 380 32.14 23.80 37.40
N VAL A 381 32.06 24.85 36.57
CA VAL A 381 33.04 25.81 35.99
C VAL A 381 33.69 25.32 34.69
N THR A 382 32.97 25.51 33.58
CA THR A 382 33.44 26.08 32.28
C THR A 382 32.21 26.30 31.40
N GLY A 383 31.99 27.44 30.71
CA GLY A 383 32.69 28.73 30.72
C GLY A 383 31.78 29.86 30.19
N ASN A 384 32.16 31.12 30.40
CA ASN A 384 31.30 32.29 30.10
C ASN A 384 31.17 32.61 28.61
N VAL A 385 30.02 33.16 28.20
CA VAL A 385 29.94 34.54 27.67
C VAL A 385 28.64 35.21 28.14
N PHE A 386 28.74 36.30 28.91
CA PHE A 386 27.68 37.31 28.97
C PHE A 386 27.95 38.34 27.87
N SER A 387 27.13 38.39 26.82
CA SER A 387 27.30 39.36 25.73
C SER A 387 26.50 40.64 25.98
N TYR A 388 27.17 41.69 26.47
CA TYR A 388 26.68 43.06 26.31
C TYR A 388 26.83 43.48 24.83
N ASN A 389 25.82 43.21 24.00
CA ASN A 389 25.70 43.82 22.68
C ASN A 389 24.86 45.10 22.77
N THR A 390 25.51 46.19 23.17
CA THR A 390 25.04 47.53 22.84
C THR A 390 25.02 47.72 21.32
N GLU A 391 24.05 48.48 20.82
CA GLU A 391 24.07 49.06 19.46
C GLU A 391 24.02 48.06 18.28
N ARG A 392 23.07 47.12 18.33
CA ARG A 392 22.18 46.93 17.17
C ARG A 392 20.76 47.29 17.57
N GLN A 393 20.18 48.31 16.93
CA GLN A 393 18.73 48.41 16.92
C GLN A 393 18.19 47.16 16.21
N LEU A 394 17.28 46.46 16.87
CA LEU A 394 16.57 45.32 16.28
C LEU A 394 15.59 45.88 15.25
N THR A 395 16.09 46.03 14.02
CA THR A 395 15.32 46.51 12.86
C THR A 395 15.16 45.40 11.84
N CYS A 396 14.16 45.54 10.97
CA CYS A 396 13.86 44.62 9.88
C CYS A 396 15.05 44.38 8.96
N ALA A 397 15.91 45.39 8.75
CA ALA A 397 17.16 45.24 8.00
C ALA A 397 18.11 44.18 8.59
N ASN A 398 18.10 43.98 9.90
CA ASN A 398 18.96 43.03 10.62
C ASN A 398 18.25 41.72 11.01
N SER A 399 16.92 41.75 11.18
CA SER A 399 16.16 40.67 11.84
C SER A 399 14.96 40.16 11.04
N ARG A 400 14.85 40.46 9.73
CA ARG A 400 13.76 39.95 8.87
C ARG A 400 13.57 38.43 8.91
N HIS A 401 14.66 37.66 9.13
CA HIS A 401 14.63 36.20 9.24
C HIS A 401 13.86 35.67 10.47
N VAL A 402 13.45 36.54 11.40
CA VAL A 402 12.61 36.19 12.57
C VAL A 402 11.11 36.24 12.24
N CYS A 403 10.74 36.86 11.11
CA CYS A 403 9.37 36.85 10.60
C CYS A 403 9.14 35.64 9.68
N SER A 404 7.89 35.21 9.53
CA SER A 404 7.51 34.21 8.53
C SER A 404 7.91 34.66 7.11
N ILE A 405 8.16 33.72 6.20
CA ILE A 405 8.29 34.02 4.77
C ILE A 405 7.03 34.71 4.19
N HIS A 406 5.86 34.50 4.80
CA HIS A 406 4.60 35.18 4.50
C HIS A 406 4.31 36.36 5.46
N GLY A 407 5.32 36.87 6.17
CA GLY A 407 5.23 37.99 7.09
C GLY A 407 5.95 39.24 6.59
N GLN A 408 5.26 40.39 6.64
CA GLN A 408 5.86 41.71 6.54
C GLN A 408 6.48 42.10 7.89
N CYS A 409 7.77 42.44 7.88
CA CYS A 409 8.41 43.09 9.01
C CYS A 409 8.16 44.61 8.96
N ARG A 410 7.89 45.24 10.12
CA ARG A 410 7.77 46.70 10.29
C ARG A 410 8.68 47.19 11.41
N ASP A 411 9.35 48.32 11.17
CA ASP A 411 10.26 48.98 12.11
C ASP A 411 9.54 49.99 12.99
N TYR A 412 9.88 50.00 14.28
CA TYR A 412 9.35 50.87 15.33
C TYR A 412 10.51 51.53 16.09
N VAL A 413 10.23 52.59 16.86
CA VAL A 413 11.26 53.39 17.55
C VAL A 413 12.14 52.55 18.51
N ALA A 414 11.59 51.46 19.07
CA ALA A 414 12.24 50.60 20.06
C ALA A 414 12.57 49.17 19.58
N GLY A 415 12.21 48.78 18.34
CA GLY A 415 12.38 47.41 17.83
C GLY A 415 11.62 47.17 16.52
N PHE A 416 11.27 45.92 16.23
CA PHE A 416 10.47 45.55 15.05
C PHE A 416 9.32 44.61 15.42
N CYS A 417 8.26 44.60 14.61
CA CYS A 417 7.18 43.61 14.67
C CYS A 417 7.02 42.91 13.31
N CYS A 418 6.45 41.71 13.33
CA CYS A 418 6.09 40.95 12.13
C CYS A 418 4.56 40.89 12.03
N HIS A 419 3.99 41.10 10.84
CA HIS A 419 2.55 40.96 10.55
C HIS A 419 2.36 40.10 9.31
N CYS A 420 1.36 39.21 9.29
CA CYS A 420 1.12 38.34 8.12
C CYS A 420 0.65 39.15 6.89
N ASN A 421 1.01 38.68 5.70
CA ASN A 421 0.55 39.25 4.44
C ASN A 421 -0.96 38.96 4.22
N PRO A 422 -1.69 39.77 3.44
CA PRO A 422 -3.11 39.50 3.12
C PRO A 422 -3.32 38.09 2.56
N GLY A 423 -4.37 37.40 3.02
CA GLY A 423 -4.62 35.98 2.72
C GLY A 423 -3.94 34.99 3.67
N TYR A 424 -3.12 35.47 4.60
CA TYR A 424 -2.48 34.70 5.65
C TYR A 424 -2.81 35.29 7.02
N TYR A 425 -3.06 34.43 8.01
CA TYR A 425 -3.34 34.83 9.40
C TYR A 425 -2.35 34.17 10.37
N GLY A 426 -2.21 34.76 11.56
CA GLY A 426 -1.22 34.37 12.57
C GLY A 426 -0.54 35.57 13.22
N ASN A 427 0.41 35.31 14.12
CA ASN A 427 1.08 36.37 14.87
C ASN A 427 2.12 37.17 14.07
N GLY A 428 2.48 36.73 12.85
CA GLY A 428 3.47 37.36 11.96
C GLY A 428 4.86 36.72 11.98
N LYS A 429 5.28 36.14 13.11
CA LYS A 429 6.42 35.20 13.14
C LYS A 429 6.02 33.87 12.51
N GLN A 430 4.79 33.44 12.81
CA GLN A 430 4.13 32.27 12.26
C GLN A 430 2.87 32.76 11.53
N CYS A 431 2.70 32.29 10.29
CA CYS A 431 1.61 32.69 9.40
C CYS A 431 1.16 31.46 8.59
N VAL A 432 -0.14 31.22 8.49
CA VAL A 432 -0.73 30.15 7.66
C VAL A 432 -1.79 30.73 6.72
N ALA A 433 -1.98 30.11 5.56
CA ALA A 433 -2.95 30.57 4.56
C ALA A 433 -4.40 30.37 5.05
N GLU A 434 -5.28 31.34 4.78
CA GLU A 434 -6.70 31.24 5.10
C GLU A 434 -7.33 29.97 4.50
N GLY A 435 -8.09 29.22 5.32
CA GLY A 435 -8.75 27.96 4.93
C GLY A 435 -7.86 26.71 4.88
N SER A 436 -6.53 26.83 4.88
CA SER A 436 -5.62 25.67 4.79
C SER A 436 -5.79 24.69 5.98
N PRO A 437 -6.00 23.38 5.76
CA PRO A 437 -6.15 22.41 6.86
C PRO A 437 -4.86 22.23 7.67
N GLN A 438 -4.98 22.31 8.99
CA GLN A 438 -3.82 22.33 9.90
C GLN A 438 -3.61 20.98 10.62
N ARG A 439 -2.35 20.67 10.91
CA ARG A 439 -1.92 19.42 11.56
C ARG A 439 -1.11 19.73 12.81
N VAL A 440 -1.44 19.07 13.92
CA VAL A 440 -0.71 19.19 15.18
C VAL A 440 -0.17 17.82 15.58
N ASN A 441 1.15 17.72 15.81
CA ASN A 441 1.84 16.50 16.20
C ASN A 441 2.49 16.70 17.58
N GLY A 442 2.45 15.68 18.44
CA GLY A 442 2.94 15.85 19.79
C GLY A 442 3.15 14.59 20.62
N LYS A 443 3.66 14.82 21.83
CA LYS A 443 3.91 13.79 22.84
C LYS A 443 3.13 14.08 24.12
N VAL A 444 2.61 13.02 24.74
CA VAL A 444 1.90 13.06 26.02
C VAL A 444 2.65 12.26 27.07
N ASN A 445 2.94 12.91 28.18
CA ASN A 445 3.42 12.30 29.42
C ASN A 445 2.32 12.46 30.47
N ALA A 446 2.08 11.43 31.29
CA ALA A 446 1.02 11.46 32.29
C ALA A 446 1.41 10.71 33.56
N LYS A 447 0.89 11.19 34.69
CA LYS A 447 1.03 10.61 36.03
C LYS A 447 -0.26 10.87 36.81
N ILE A 448 -1.23 9.98 36.62
CA ILE A 448 -2.63 10.21 37.00
C ILE A 448 -3.11 9.16 38.01
N PHE A 449 -3.66 9.62 39.13
CA PHE A 449 -4.38 8.78 40.07
C PHE A 449 -5.86 8.68 39.68
N VAL A 450 -6.45 7.49 39.71
CA VAL A 450 -7.87 7.27 39.38
C VAL A 450 -8.67 7.02 40.65
N GLY A 451 -9.84 7.66 40.80
CA GLY A 451 -10.75 7.48 41.92
C GLY A 451 -10.07 7.69 43.26
N THR A 452 -10.21 6.72 44.19
CA THR A 452 -9.52 6.71 45.49
C THR A 452 -8.19 5.95 45.48
N ASN A 453 -7.69 5.50 44.33
CA ASN A 453 -6.48 4.67 44.24
C ASN A 453 -5.24 5.45 44.72
N PRO A 454 -4.40 4.90 45.64
CA PRO A 454 -3.15 5.52 46.06
C PRO A 454 -1.99 5.36 45.07
N VAL A 455 -2.11 4.47 44.07
CA VAL A 455 -1.09 4.25 43.03
C VAL A 455 -1.43 5.08 41.79
N PRO A 456 -0.49 5.90 41.26
CA PRO A 456 -0.70 6.60 39.99
C PRO A 456 -0.41 5.68 38.81
N ILE A 457 -1.17 5.86 37.73
CA ILE A 457 -0.87 5.31 36.41
C ILE A 457 0.06 6.31 35.73
N GLN A 458 1.25 5.87 35.33
CA GLN A 458 2.25 6.70 34.65
C GLN A 458 2.55 6.15 33.24
N PHE A 459 2.61 7.04 32.26
CA PHE A 459 3.05 6.75 30.90
C PHE A 459 3.80 7.94 30.30
N GLU A 460 4.71 7.67 29.37
CA GLU A 460 5.59 8.68 28.78
C GLU A 460 5.76 8.41 27.27
N ASN A 461 6.00 9.47 26.51
CA ASN A 461 6.20 9.44 25.05
C ASN A 461 5.06 8.74 24.29
N ILE A 462 3.82 8.92 24.75
CA ILE A 462 2.61 8.58 24.00
C ILE A 462 2.39 9.61 22.89
N ASP A 463 1.89 9.18 21.74
CA ASP A 463 1.63 10.06 20.59
C ASP A 463 0.27 10.76 20.71
N LEU A 464 0.27 12.06 20.42
CA LEU A 464 -0.93 12.85 20.17
C LEU A 464 -0.85 13.38 18.74
N HIS A 465 -1.90 13.11 17.97
CA HIS A 465 -2.08 13.67 16.62
C HIS A 465 -3.41 14.42 16.56
N SER A 466 -3.40 15.58 15.92
CA SER A 466 -4.60 16.39 15.72
C SER A 466 -4.70 16.88 14.28
N TYR A 467 -5.91 16.86 13.75
CA TYR A 467 -6.27 17.42 12.44
C TYR A 467 -7.34 18.49 12.63
N VAL A 468 -7.22 19.58 11.88
CA VAL A 468 -8.05 20.77 12.03
C VAL A 468 -8.56 21.25 10.67
N VAL A 469 -9.88 21.41 10.56
CA VAL A 469 -10.52 22.00 9.38
C VAL A 469 -10.89 23.44 9.72
N VAL A 470 -10.03 24.38 9.32
CA VAL A 470 -10.12 25.80 9.69
C VAL A 470 -11.45 26.43 9.28
N ASN A 471 -11.88 26.21 8.03
CA ASN A 471 -13.16 26.71 7.50
C ASN A 471 -14.41 26.16 8.20
N ASP A 472 -14.27 25.13 9.04
CA ASP A 472 -15.37 24.51 9.79
C ASP A 472 -15.23 24.71 11.32
N GLY A 473 -14.11 25.29 11.79
CA GLY A 473 -13.77 25.43 13.21
C GLY A 473 -13.60 24.10 13.96
N ARG A 474 -13.46 22.98 13.23
CA ARG A 474 -13.45 21.63 13.83
C ARG A 474 -12.04 21.15 14.11
N SER A 475 -11.79 20.76 15.35
CA SER A 475 -10.60 20.04 15.76
C SER A 475 -10.94 18.58 16.06
N TYR A 476 -10.09 17.68 15.56
CA TYR A 476 -10.10 16.25 15.86
C TYR A 476 -8.75 15.93 16.52
N THR A 477 -8.74 15.31 17.70
CA THR A 477 -7.52 14.94 18.44
C THR A 477 -7.59 13.46 18.80
N ALA A 478 -6.51 12.72 18.53
CA ALA A 478 -6.38 11.32 18.90
C ALA A 478 -5.10 11.11 19.73
N ILE A 479 -5.22 10.34 20.82
CA ILE A 479 -4.13 9.99 21.73
C ILE A 479 -4.08 8.46 21.84
N SER A 480 -3.01 7.85 21.34
CA SER A 480 -2.88 6.39 21.21
C SER A 480 -2.31 5.75 22.48
N ARG A 481 -2.33 4.40 22.57
CA ARG A 481 -1.64 3.63 23.64
C ARG A 481 -2.09 3.98 25.08
N ILE A 482 -3.28 4.55 25.26
CA ILE A 482 -3.85 4.95 26.55
C ILE A 482 -4.32 3.69 27.33
N PRO A 483 -3.83 3.43 28.56
CA PRO A 483 -4.22 2.24 29.33
C PRO A 483 -5.72 2.18 29.64
N THR A 484 -6.30 0.99 29.55
CA THR A 484 -7.74 0.74 29.81
C THR A 484 -8.17 1.09 31.24
N THR A 485 -7.25 1.00 32.21
CA THR A 485 -7.46 1.44 33.60
C THR A 485 -7.60 2.96 33.76
N LEU A 486 -7.38 3.73 32.70
CA LEU A 486 -7.42 5.19 32.69
C LEU A 486 -8.31 5.76 31.56
N GLY A 487 -8.43 5.07 30.41
CA GLY A 487 -9.14 5.54 29.21
C GLY A 487 -10.55 6.10 29.46
N TRP A 488 -11.45 5.31 30.07
CA TRP A 488 -12.80 5.81 30.38
C TRP A 488 -12.80 6.99 31.37
N SER A 489 -11.87 7.02 32.32
CA SER A 489 -11.73 8.12 33.28
C SER A 489 -11.13 9.39 32.66
N LEU A 490 -10.57 9.30 31.45
CA LEU A 490 -10.15 10.46 30.66
C LEU A 490 -11.24 11.00 29.73
N LEU A 491 -12.32 10.27 29.44
CA LEU A 491 -13.38 10.72 28.51
C LEU A 491 -13.91 12.14 28.75
N PRO A 492 -14.12 12.63 30.00
CA PRO A 492 -14.56 14.01 30.23
C PRO A 492 -13.52 15.09 29.90
N LEU A 493 -12.24 14.72 29.73
CA LEU A 493 -11.11 15.66 29.56
C LEU A 493 -10.89 16.07 28.10
N SER A 494 -11.98 16.34 27.38
CA SER A 494 -11.97 17.02 26.06
C SER A 494 -11.12 18.30 26.08
N SER A 495 -10.99 18.93 27.25
CA SER A 495 -10.11 20.09 27.51
C SER A 495 -8.65 19.89 27.11
N VAL A 496 -8.15 18.66 26.95
CA VAL A 496 -6.80 18.38 26.41
C VAL A 496 -6.71 18.75 24.92
N GLY A 497 -7.77 18.50 24.14
CA GLY A 497 -7.89 18.90 22.74
C GLY A 497 -8.53 20.28 22.51
N SER A 498 -9.33 20.79 23.47
CA SER A 498 -10.04 22.07 23.28
C SER A 498 -9.15 23.28 23.06
N ILE A 499 -7.89 23.25 23.51
CA ILE A 499 -6.92 24.31 23.21
C ILE A 499 -6.61 24.39 21.70
N ILE A 500 -6.56 23.26 20.99
CA ILE A 500 -6.37 23.22 19.54
C ILE A 500 -7.64 23.74 18.84
N GLY A 501 -8.82 23.47 19.44
CA GLY A 501 -10.08 24.06 19.02
C GLY A 501 -10.13 25.60 19.19
N TRP A 502 -9.62 26.13 20.30
CA TRP A 502 -9.48 27.57 20.54
C TRP A 502 -8.47 28.23 19.59
N MET A 503 -7.35 27.56 19.28
CA MET A 503 -6.35 28.06 18.32
C MET A 503 -6.97 28.32 16.94
N PHE A 504 -7.87 27.45 16.49
CA PHE A 504 -8.45 27.47 15.14
C PHE A 504 -9.98 27.58 15.15
N ALA A 505 -10.51 28.34 16.11
CA ALA A 505 -11.92 28.66 16.17
C ALA A 505 -12.32 29.56 14.99
N LEU A 506 -13.55 29.39 14.48
CA LEU A 506 -14.10 30.28 13.46
C LEU A 506 -14.26 31.69 14.03
N GLU A 507 -13.62 32.66 13.38
CA GLU A 507 -13.60 34.07 13.75
C GLU A 507 -14.90 34.78 13.34
N GLN A 508 -15.51 35.50 14.28
CA GLN A 508 -16.55 36.48 13.99
C GLN A 508 -15.94 37.88 13.79
N PRO A 509 -16.57 38.81 13.07
CA PRO A 509 -15.93 40.09 12.73
C PRO A 509 -15.53 40.90 13.97
N GLY A 510 -14.25 41.23 14.08
CA GLY A 510 -13.67 41.91 15.25
C GLY A 510 -13.27 40.98 16.42
N TYR A 511 -13.20 39.66 16.18
CA TYR A 511 -12.80 38.64 17.15
C TYR A 511 -11.72 37.75 16.54
N GLU A 512 -10.62 37.54 17.26
CA GLU A 512 -9.44 36.80 16.80
C GLU A 512 -9.33 35.46 17.53
N ASN A 513 -9.04 34.39 16.79
CA ASN A 513 -8.78 33.06 17.34
C ASN A 513 -7.39 32.97 18.00
N GLY A 514 -7.11 31.85 18.66
CA GLY A 514 -5.85 31.69 19.37
C GLY A 514 -4.62 31.77 18.44
N PHE A 515 -4.70 31.27 17.22
CA PHE A 515 -3.58 31.30 16.28
C PHE A 515 -3.28 32.70 15.73
N SER A 516 -4.29 33.50 15.39
CA SER A 516 -4.13 34.92 15.02
C SER A 516 -3.36 35.72 16.09
N ILE A 517 -3.66 35.44 17.36
CA ILE A 517 -3.08 36.15 18.51
C ILE A 517 -1.67 35.64 18.86
N VAL A 518 -1.49 34.32 19.00
CA VAL A 518 -0.23 33.74 19.56
C VAL A 518 0.63 32.99 18.54
N GLY A 519 0.14 32.74 17.32
CA GLY A 519 0.88 32.07 16.23
C GLY A 519 1.32 30.63 16.53
N GLY A 520 0.69 29.96 17.50
CA GLY A 520 1.10 28.61 17.90
C GLY A 520 2.40 28.54 18.71
N GLU A 521 2.95 29.65 19.19
CA GLU A 521 4.10 29.69 20.11
C GLU A 521 3.62 30.16 21.51
N PHE A 522 3.29 29.22 22.39
CA PHE A 522 2.76 29.54 23.72
C PHE A 522 2.87 28.38 24.73
N SER A 523 2.72 28.71 26.01
CA SER A 523 2.57 27.73 27.09
C SER A 523 1.21 27.88 27.76
N ARG A 524 0.47 26.78 27.90
CA ARG A 524 -0.81 26.70 28.63
C ARG A 524 -0.59 25.90 29.91
N ARG A 525 -1.03 26.46 31.03
CA ARG A 525 -1.27 25.73 32.28
C ARG A 525 -2.76 25.74 32.57
N ALA A 526 -3.37 24.57 32.71
CA ALA A 526 -4.76 24.41 33.08
C ALA A 526 -4.91 23.50 34.31
N GLU A 527 -5.88 23.80 35.15
CA GLU A 527 -6.25 23.05 36.34
C GLU A 527 -7.74 22.69 36.25
N VAL A 528 -8.02 21.39 36.18
CA VAL A 528 -9.37 20.81 36.15
C VAL A 528 -9.71 20.35 37.56
N THR A 529 -10.82 20.81 38.12
CA THR A 529 -11.37 20.34 39.41
C THR A 529 -12.72 19.66 39.18
N PHE A 530 -12.81 18.36 39.44
CA PHE A 530 -14.04 17.59 39.26
C PHE A 530 -14.99 17.78 40.44
N THR A 531 -16.30 17.69 40.19
CA THR A 531 -17.34 17.83 41.20
C THR A 531 -18.34 16.66 41.11
N PRO A 532 -18.80 16.08 42.23
CA PRO A 532 -18.63 16.55 43.62
C PRO A 532 -17.34 16.10 44.35
N GLY A 533 -16.49 15.25 43.75
CA GLY A 533 -15.37 14.62 44.45
C GLY A 533 -14.19 15.55 44.80
N ASN A 534 -14.07 16.71 44.13
CA ASN A 534 -12.97 17.67 44.27
C ASN A 534 -11.58 17.13 43.89
N GLU A 535 -11.53 16.08 43.06
CA GLU A 535 -10.32 15.61 42.41
C GLU A 535 -9.75 16.71 41.51
N LYS A 536 -8.41 16.79 41.42
CA LYS A 536 -7.72 17.85 40.66
C LYS A 536 -6.68 17.28 39.72
N LEU A 537 -6.77 17.64 38.44
CA LEU A 537 -5.78 17.35 37.41
C LEU A 537 -5.15 18.64 36.89
N THR A 538 -3.83 18.67 36.78
CA THR A 538 -3.07 19.75 36.13
C THR A 538 -2.67 19.30 34.73
N ILE A 539 -2.90 20.16 33.74
CA ILE A 539 -2.56 19.98 32.33
C ILE A 539 -1.57 21.09 31.97
N ASN A 540 -0.31 20.74 31.71
CA ASN A 540 0.68 21.67 31.16
C ASN A 540 0.91 21.31 29.70
N GLN A 541 0.77 22.30 28.80
CA GLN A 541 0.98 22.13 27.37
C GLN A 541 1.90 23.24 26.85
N HIS A 542 2.93 22.88 26.09
CA HIS A 542 3.83 23.83 25.45
C HIS A 542 3.82 23.58 23.93
N PHE A 543 3.56 24.65 23.19
CA PHE A 543 3.53 24.68 21.73
C PHE A 543 4.72 25.51 21.23
N SER A 544 5.48 24.96 20.30
CA SER A 544 6.76 25.52 19.85
C SER A 544 6.70 26.02 18.39
N GLY A 545 5.52 26.40 17.92
CA GLY A 545 5.29 26.83 16.54
C GLY A 545 5.27 25.69 15.52
N ILE A 546 5.50 26.08 14.25
CA ILE A 546 5.49 25.21 13.07
C ILE A 546 6.90 24.64 12.84
N ASP A 547 7.00 23.34 12.55
CA ASP A 547 8.26 22.65 12.25
C ASP A 547 8.67 22.70 10.76
N GLU A 548 9.87 22.20 10.46
CA GLU A 548 10.42 22.09 9.09
C GLU A 548 9.55 21.27 8.12
N HIS A 549 8.59 20.50 8.64
CA HIS A 549 7.67 19.66 7.89
C HIS A 549 6.25 20.27 7.79
N ASN A 550 6.10 21.53 8.19
CA ASN A 550 4.85 22.28 8.25
C ASN A 550 3.78 21.67 9.18
N HIS A 551 4.20 21.09 10.32
CA HIS A 551 3.30 20.67 11.41
C HIS A 551 3.46 21.57 12.63
N LEU A 552 2.36 21.83 13.33
CA LEU A 552 2.40 22.45 14.65
C LEU A 552 2.84 21.44 15.71
N THR A 553 3.76 21.85 16.57
CA THR A 553 4.33 20.99 17.61
C THR A 553 3.65 21.22 18.96
N ILE A 554 3.31 20.14 19.67
CA ILE A 554 2.76 20.20 21.04
C ILE A 554 3.43 19.18 21.97
N THR A 555 3.81 19.61 23.16
CA THR A 555 4.16 18.71 24.28
C THR A 555 3.12 18.84 25.37
N THR A 556 2.61 17.72 25.88
CA THR A 556 1.54 17.66 26.89
C THR A 556 2.01 16.87 28.11
N SER A 557 1.80 17.43 29.30
CA SER A 557 2.07 16.79 30.61
C SER A 557 0.82 16.85 31.49
N LEU A 558 0.41 15.69 32.01
CA LEU A 558 -0.81 15.50 32.81
C LEU A 558 -0.44 14.98 34.21
N GLU A 559 -0.67 15.74 35.28
CA GLU A 559 -0.39 15.29 36.65
C GLU A 559 -1.54 15.63 37.62
N GLY A 560 -2.01 14.63 38.38
CA GLY A 560 -3.06 14.81 39.39
C GLY A 560 -4.03 13.63 39.48
N ARG A 561 -5.26 13.88 39.90
CA ARG A 561 -6.30 12.87 40.15
C ARG A 561 -7.54 13.13 39.30
N VAL A 562 -8.12 12.05 38.77
CA VAL A 562 -9.40 12.03 38.03
C VAL A 562 -10.41 11.13 38.74
N PRO A 563 -11.73 11.38 38.60
CA PRO A 563 -12.75 10.46 39.10
C PRO A 563 -12.67 9.12 38.37
N GLU A 564 -13.15 8.06 39.02
CA GLU A 564 -13.22 6.72 38.43
C GLU A 564 -14.53 6.56 37.64
N ILE A 565 -14.41 6.33 36.33
CA ILE A 565 -15.55 6.06 35.45
C ILE A 565 -15.60 4.56 35.14
N PRO A 566 -16.74 3.86 35.36
CA PRO A 566 -16.86 2.43 35.09
C PRO A 566 -16.60 2.09 33.63
N GLN A 567 -15.99 0.93 33.40
CA GLN A 567 -15.71 0.41 32.05
C GLN A 567 -17.00 0.27 31.23
N GLU A 568 -16.88 0.41 29.90
CA GLU A 568 -17.99 0.44 28.94
C GLU A 568 -19.03 1.57 29.14
N SER A 569 -18.78 2.56 30.01
CA SER A 569 -19.65 3.76 30.12
C SER A 569 -19.39 4.74 28.97
N THR A 570 -20.45 5.30 28.39
CA THR A 570 -20.37 6.45 27.47
C THR A 570 -20.39 7.77 28.23
N VAL A 571 -19.77 8.81 27.66
CA VAL A 571 -19.77 10.17 28.21
C VAL A 571 -20.26 11.13 27.12
N HIS A 572 -21.27 11.93 27.44
CA HIS A 572 -21.73 13.04 26.62
C HIS A 572 -21.33 14.38 27.25
N ILE A 573 -20.94 15.36 26.44
CA ILE A 573 -20.59 16.71 26.89
C ILE A 573 -21.48 17.68 26.13
N GLU A 574 -22.38 18.34 26.85
CA GLU A 574 -23.31 19.32 26.31
C GLU A 574 -22.55 20.53 25.71
N PRO A 575 -23.12 21.24 24.71
CA PRO A 575 -22.54 22.47 24.19
C PRO A 575 -22.31 23.50 25.30
N TYR A 576 -21.15 24.17 25.28
CA TYR A 576 -20.75 25.08 26.35
C TYR A 576 -19.99 26.30 25.84
N ASN A 577 -20.01 27.37 26.63
CA ASN A 577 -19.30 28.61 26.35
C ASN A 577 -18.17 28.83 27.38
N GLU A 578 -17.02 29.29 26.92
CA GLU A 578 -15.93 29.78 27.76
C GLU A 578 -15.67 31.27 27.52
N LEU A 579 -15.32 32.00 28.57
CA LEU A 579 -14.87 33.39 28.45
C LEU A 579 -13.35 33.46 28.58
N TYR A 580 -12.69 33.97 27.55
CA TYR A 580 -11.26 34.23 27.52
C TYR A 580 -11.01 35.71 27.77
N HIS A 581 -10.37 36.03 28.89
CA HIS A 581 -9.95 37.38 29.26
C HIS A 581 -8.51 37.62 28.82
N TYR A 582 -8.28 38.68 28.03
CA TYR A 582 -7.01 38.95 27.37
C TYR A 582 -6.20 40.03 28.11
N SER A 583 -4.87 39.84 28.15
CA SER A 583 -3.89 40.80 28.65
C SER A 583 -2.59 40.71 27.84
N SER A 584 -1.70 41.68 27.96
CA SER A 584 -0.57 41.91 27.05
C SER A 584 0.44 40.77 26.89
N SER A 585 0.45 39.78 27.78
CA SER A 585 1.28 38.56 27.66
C SER A 585 0.62 37.28 28.19
N ALA A 586 -0.64 37.37 28.60
CA ALA A 586 -1.38 36.25 29.16
C ALA A 586 -2.89 36.31 28.86
N ILE A 587 -3.50 35.14 28.68
CA ILE A 587 -4.94 34.96 28.45
C ILE A 587 -5.45 34.01 29.53
N THR A 588 -6.58 34.31 30.15
CA THR A 588 -7.16 33.50 31.23
C THR A 588 -8.60 33.11 30.96
N SER A 589 -8.97 31.86 31.24
CA SER A 589 -10.34 31.33 31.11
C SER A 589 -10.69 30.53 32.37
N SER A 590 -11.96 30.60 32.79
CA SER A 590 -12.47 29.92 33.99
C SER A 590 -13.93 29.51 33.78
N SER A 591 -14.14 28.25 33.39
CA SER A 591 -15.44 27.71 32.97
C SER A 591 -15.88 26.54 33.87
N ASN A 592 -17.19 26.26 33.91
CA ASN A 592 -17.74 25.07 34.56
C ASN A 592 -18.49 24.25 33.52
N ILE A 593 -17.91 23.12 33.11
CA ILE A 593 -18.39 22.27 32.02
C ILE A 593 -19.19 21.12 32.63
N GLN A 594 -20.37 20.85 32.07
CA GLN A 594 -21.23 19.72 32.47
C GLN A 594 -21.01 18.54 31.52
N TYR A 595 -21.03 17.33 32.08
CA TYR A 595 -20.92 16.09 31.31
C TYR A 595 -21.83 15.02 31.92
N THR A 596 -22.46 14.21 31.08
CA THR A 596 -23.35 13.12 31.49
C THR A 596 -22.66 11.80 31.22
N ILE A 597 -22.54 10.96 32.26
CA ILE A 597 -22.09 9.57 32.13
C ILE A 597 -23.33 8.70 31.99
N GLU A 598 -23.36 7.85 30.96
CA GLU A 598 -24.33 6.77 30.84
C GLU A 598 -23.65 5.46 31.23
N PHE A 599 -24.17 4.80 32.26
CA PHE A 599 -23.61 3.55 32.76
C PHE A 599 -24.19 2.35 31.98
N PRO A 600 -23.47 1.22 31.85
CA PRO A 600 -23.91 0.03 31.11
C PRO A 600 -25.28 -0.58 31.51
N GLY A 601 -25.85 -0.16 32.65
CA GLY A 601 -27.21 -0.50 33.06
C GLY A 601 -28.32 0.43 32.54
N GLY A 602 -28.04 1.30 31.56
CA GLY A 602 -29.02 2.23 30.97
C GLY A 602 -29.44 3.38 31.89
N THR A 603 -28.68 3.66 32.95
CA THR A 603 -28.89 4.80 33.83
C THR A 603 -27.88 5.89 33.53
N SER A 604 -28.32 7.15 33.45
CA SER A 604 -27.44 8.30 33.24
C SER A 604 -27.33 9.16 34.51
N ARG A 605 -26.19 9.84 34.66
CA ARG A 605 -25.96 10.86 35.70
C ARG A 605 -25.09 11.99 35.17
N SER A 606 -25.51 13.22 35.43
CA SER A 606 -24.75 14.42 35.09
C SER A 606 -23.81 14.83 36.23
N TYR A 607 -22.61 15.24 35.85
CA TYR A 607 -21.52 15.71 36.68
C TYR A 607 -20.97 17.02 36.09
N SER A 608 -20.06 17.69 36.80
CA SER A 608 -19.37 18.87 36.26
C SER A 608 -17.91 18.94 36.66
N PHE A 609 -17.11 19.66 35.87
CA PHE A 609 -15.75 20.04 36.25
C PHE A 609 -15.52 21.54 36.02
N GLN A 610 -14.84 22.18 36.96
CA GLN A 610 -14.34 23.53 36.79
C GLN A 610 -12.98 23.47 36.09
N LEU A 611 -12.89 24.03 34.89
CA LEU A 611 -11.66 24.27 34.16
C LEU A 611 -11.17 25.69 34.46
N LYS A 612 -9.94 25.84 34.94
CA LYS A 612 -9.23 27.13 35.00
C LYS A 612 -7.98 27.02 34.16
N GLN A 613 -7.68 28.03 33.35
CA GLN A 613 -6.50 27.99 32.49
C GLN A 613 -5.88 29.37 32.29
N THR A 614 -4.56 29.34 32.16
CA THR A 614 -3.70 30.49 31.83
C THR A 614 -2.84 30.10 30.64
N ILE A 615 -2.89 30.91 29.59
CA ILE A 615 -2.07 30.81 28.38
C ILE A 615 -1.10 31.98 28.41
N THR A 616 0.21 31.71 28.34
CA THR A 616 1.28 32.72 28.33
C THR A 616 2.05 32.66 27.01
N PHE A 617 2.23 33.81 26.37
CA PHE A 617 2.79 33.96 25.02
C PHE A 617 3.64 35.23 24.91
N GLN A 618 4.42 35.35 23.83
CA GLN A 618 5.22 36.55 23.53
C GLN A 618 4.61 37.32 22.35
N GLY A 619 3.76 38.31 22.64
CA GLY A 619 3.34 39.31 21.66
C GLY A 619 4.47 40.30 21.31
N CYS A 620 4.29 41.10 20.26
CA CYS A 620 5.20 42.21 20.00
C CYS A 620 4.97 43.34 21.03
N ILE A 621 6.06 43.93 21.53
CA ILE A 621 6.03 44.95 22.61
C ILE A 621 6.16 46.37 22.05
N TYR A 622 6.40 46.51 20.74
CA TYR A 622 6.79 47.79 20.11
C TYR A 622 5.66 48.48 19.32
N ASP A 623 4.50 47.82 19.17
CA ASP A 623 3.36 48.27 18.38
C ASP A 623 2.39 49.13 19.21
N ASP A 624 2.87 50.28 19.69
CA ASP A 624 2.10 51.20 20.54
C ASP A 624 0.99 51.97 19.78
N ASP A 625 1.11 52.13 18.45
CA ASP A 625 0.14 52.88 17.61
C ASP A 625 -0.98 51.99 17.02
N ASP A 626 -0.77 50.68 16.86
CA ASP A 626 -1.76 49.72 16.33
C ASP A 626 -2.03 48.60 17.34
N ALA A 627 -2.21 48.99 18.61
CA ALA A 627 -2.44 48.11 19.75
C ALA A 627 -3.66 47.19 19.50
N ARG A 628 -3.38 45.96 19.05
CA ARG A 628 -4.36 45.03 18.45
C ARG A 628 -5.69 45.04 19.19
N LEU A 629 -6.76 45.35 18.45
CA LEU A 629 -8.13 45.53 18.96
C LEU A 629 -8.83 44.24 19.44
N VAL A 630 -8.06 43.21 19.77
CA VAL A 630 -8.50 41.99 20.47
C VAL A 630 -9.36 42.38 21.67
N PRO A 631 -10.66 42.04 21.69
CA PRO A 631 -11.54 42.45 22.77
C PRO A 631 -11.03 41.89 24.11
N ALA A 632 -11.01 42.74 25.15
CA ALA A 632 -10.51 42.38 26.49
C ALA A 632 -11.23 41.16 27.11
N THR A 633 -12.38 40.77 26.55
CA THR A 633 -12.97 39.44 26.74
C THR A 633 -13.60 38.97 25.42
N GLN A 634 -13.28 37.74 25.01
CA GLN A 634 -13.95 37.05 23.90
C GLN A 634 -14.66 35.78 24.41
N GLN A 635 -15.77 35.39 23.78
CA GLN A 635 -16.47 34.15 24.07
C GLN A 635 -16.09 33.07 23.05
N LEU A 636 -15.56 31.95 23.54
CA LEU A 636 -15.42 30.71 22.77
C LEU A 636 -16.69 29.87 22.98
N SER A 637 -17.40 29.57 21.89
CA SER A 637 -18.56 28.67 21.89
C SER A 637 -18.14 27.30 21.33
N VAL A 638 -18.37 26.24 22.10
CA VAL A 638 -17.97 24.86 21.78
C VAL A 638 -19.22 24.00 21.61
N ASP A 639 -19.36 23.39 20.43
CA ASP A 639 -20.53 22.60 20.00
C ASP A 639 -20.09 21.24 19.42
N ARG A 640 -21.01 20.26 19.37
CA ARG A 640 -20.81 18.91 18.82
C ARG A 640 -19.61 18.16 19.40
N THR A 641 -19.41 18.28 20.71
CA THR A 641 -18.35 17.58 21.43
C THR A 641 -18.58 16.06 21.41
N PHE A 642 -17.69 15.34 20.75
CA PHE A 642 -17.67 13.88 20.71
C PHE A 642 -16.43 13.34 21.42
N VAL A 643 -16.61 12.38 22.32
CA VAL A 643 -15.52 11.72 23.07
C VAL A 643 -15.69 10.21 22.98
N LEU A 644 -14.61 9.49 22.64
CA LEU A 644 -14.63 8.04 22.47
C LEU A 644 -13.29 7.45 22.96
N TYR A 645 -13.37 6.31 23.65
CA TYR A 645 -12.21 5.49 23.99
C TYR A 645 -12.43 4.10 23.43
N ASP A 646 -11.62 3.72 22.43
CA ASP A 646 -11.61 2.35 21.92
C ASP A 646 -10.57 1.54 22.72
N LYS A 647 -11.05 0.51 23.41
CA LYS A 647 -10.22 -0.36 24.26
C LYS A 647 -9.37 -1.37 23.48
N ASN A 648 -9.73 -1.65 22.22
CA ASN A 648 -9.03 -2.58 21.33
C ASN A 648 -7.83 -1.87 20.69
N GLU A 649 -8.04 -0.65 20.18
CA GLU A 649 -6.97 0.22 19.66
C GLU A 649 -6.19 0.97 20.77
N GLN A 650 -6.70 0.97 22.00
CA GLN A 650 -6.23 1.79 23.13
C GLN A 650 -6.12 3.28 22.78
N ILE A 651 -7.05 3.78 21.95
CA ILE A 651 -7.03 5.15 21.44
C ILE A 651 -8.15 5.98 22.07
N LEU A 652 -7.80 7.16 22.55
CA LEU A 652 -8.71 8.17 23.08
C LEU A 652 -8.89 9.25 22.01
N ARG A 653 -10.13 9.46 21.57
CA ARG A 653 -10.50 10.37 20.48
C ARG A 653 -11.41 11.47 21.01
N TYR A 654 -11.07 12.72 20.70
CA TYR A 654 -11.88 13.91 20.95
C TYR A 654 -12.17 14.61 19.62
N ALA A 655 -13.39 15.12 19.44
CA ALA A 655 -13.74 16.02 18.36
C ALA A 655 -14.69 17.12 18.85
N MET A 656 -14.56 18.35 18.35
CA MET A 656 -15.45 19.46 18.70
C MET A 656 -15.41 20.58 17.65
N SER A 657 -16.50 21.36 17.56
CA SER A 657 -16.63 22.54 16.70
C SER A 657 -16.49 23.82 17.54
N ASN A 658 -15.67 24.77 17.10
CA ASN A 658 -15.22 25.91 17.91
C ASN A 658 -15.46 27.23 17.18
N LYS A 659 -16.01 28.23 17.87
CA LYS A 659 -16.30 29.57 17.31
C LYS A 659 -15.93 30.65 18.32
N ILE A 660 -15.21 31.68 17.90
CA ILE A 660 -14.82 32.81 18.76
C ILE A 660 -15.64 34.05 18.38
N GLY A 661 -16.09 34.83 19.38
CA GLY A 661 -17.02 35.93 19.12
C GLY A 661 -17.40 36.77 20.34
N PRO A 662 -18.41 37.65 20.19
CA PRO A 662 -18.94 38.47 21.28
C PRO A 662 -19.58 37.60 22.36
N VAL A 663 -19.63 38.13 23.59
CA VAL A 663 -20.44 37.55 24.66
C VAL A 663 -21.91 37.69 24.29
N GLN A 664 -22.63 36.57 24.11
CA GLN A 664 -24.02 36.56 23.67
C GLN A 664 -24.98 36.32 24.84
N ASP A 665 -25.95 37.21 25.04
CA ASP A 665 -27.14 36.93 25.85
C ASP A 665 -28.10 36.01 25.07
N ASP A 666 -28.66 35.02 25.77
CA ASP A 666 -29.32 33.80 25.27
C ASP A 666 -30.71 34.04 24.65
N SER A 667 -30.79 34.92 23.65
CA SER A 667 -32.07 35.45 23.13
C SER A 667 -32.08 35.83 21.64
N SER A 668 -30.98 35.60 20.91
CA SER A 668 -30.77 36.11 19.53
C SER A 668 -30.60 35.03 18.45
N LEU A 669 -31.24 33.87 18.62
CA LEU A 669 -31.18 32.69 17.73
C LEU A 669 -31.83 32.85 16.32
N VAL A 670 -31.97 34.06 15.78
CA VAL A 670 -32.60 34.31 14.48
C VAL A 670 -31.76 35.30 13.63
N ASN A 671 -31.22 34.80 12.52
CA ASN A 671 -30.27 35.44 11.59
C ASN A 671 -28.77 35.39 11.98
N GLN A 672 -28.23 34.19 12.20
CA GLN A 672 -26.78 33.96 12.06
C GLN A 672 -26.44 33.64 10.59
N ASN A 673 -25.41 34.29 10.06
CA ASN A 673 -24.97 34.14 8.68
C ASN A 673 -24.43 32.72 8.40
N PRO A 674 -24.69 32.12 7.20
CA PRO A 674 -24.16 30.82 6.81
C PRO A 674 -22.65 30.60 6.99
N CYS A 675 -21.82 31.64 6.90
CA CYS A 675 -20.38 31.54 7.20
C CYS A 675 -20.14 31.21 8.69
N TYR A 676 -20.86 31.86 9.62
CA TYR A 676 -20.68 31.65 11.06
C TYR A 676 -21.33 30.35 11.55
N THR A 677 -22.33 29.82 10.84
CA THR A 677 -22.96 28.55 11.21
C THR A 677 -22.14 27.34 10.79
N GLY A 678 -21.25 27.46 9.81
CA GLY A 678 -20.60 26.31 9.15
C GLY A 678 -21.57 25.57 8.22
N THR A 679 -22.47 26.32 7.57
CA THR A 679 -23.49 25.76 6.65
C THR A 679 -23.51 26.55 5.34
N HIS A 680 -22.33 26.94 4.85
CA HIS A 680 -22.13 27.61 3.57
C HIS A 680 -21.71 26.62 2.49
N GLY A 681 -22.35 26.67 1.32
CA GLY A 681 -21.90 25.92 0.14
C GLY A 681 -20.82 26.68 -0.63
N CYS A 682 -19.67 26.91 0.01
CA CYS A 682 -18.44 27.39 -0.65
C CYS A 682 -17.48 26.21 -0.86
N ASP A 683 -16.43 26.40 -1.67
CA ASP A 683 -15.33 25.44 -1.79
C ASP A 683 -14.59 25.26 -0.45
N THR A 684 -14.01 24.09 -0.21
CA THR A 684 -13.03 23.87 0.87
C THR A 684 -11.83 24.82 0.81
N ASN A 685 -11.41 25.22 -0.40
CA ASN A 685 -10.31 26.16 -0.67
C ASN A 685 -10.80 27.61 -0.83
N ALA A 686 -12.01 27.94 -0.33
CA ALA A 686 -12.56 29.28 -0.33
C ALA A 686 -12.82 29.80 1.09
N ALA A 687 -12.46 31.06 1.33
CA ALA A 687 -12.90 31.82 2.49
C ALA A 687 -14.37 32.24 2.30
N CYS A 688 -15.24 31.90 3.26
CA CYS A 688 -16.61 32.41 3.31
C CYS A 688 -16.60 33.84 3.88
N ARG A 689 -16.72 34.86 3.03
CA ARG A 689 -16.86 36.26 3.47
C ARG A 689 -18.33 36.56 3.82
N PRO A 690 -18.63 36.96 5.07
CA PRO A 690 -19.99 37.28 5.49
C PRO A 690 -20.40 38.69 5.08
N GLY A 691 -21.52 38.79 4.36
CA GLY A 691 -22.21 40.05 4.09
C GLY A 691 -23.29 40.36 5.14
N GLN A 692 -24.02 41.45 4.94
CA GLN A 692 -25.09 41.86 5.86
C GLN A 692 -26.23 40.82 5.92
N GLY A 693 -26.64 40.46 7.15
CA GLY A 693 -27.65 39.44 7.41
C GLY A 693 -27.18 38.04 7.02
N ASN A 694 -28.02 37.29 6.30
CA ASN A 694 -27.70 35.93 5.81
C ASN A 694 -27.01 35.89 4.43
N ARG A 695 -26.60 37.03 3.87
CA ARG A 695 -25.89 37.06 2.56
C ARG A 695 -24.42 36.74 2.78
N PHE A 696 -23.83 35.88 1.96
CA PHE A 696 -22.40 35.59 1.97
C PHE A 696 -21.85 35.57 0.54
N THR A 697 -20.56 35.84 0.42
CA THR A 697 -19.77 35.66 -0.80
C THR A 697 -18.65 34.68 -0.49
N CYS A 698 -18.39 33.74 -1.40
CA CYS A 698 -17.24 32.88 -1.29
C CYS A 698 -16.10 33.52 -2.09
N GLU A 699 -14.89 33.56 -1.55
CA GLU A 699 -13.68 34.04 -2.23
C GLU A 699 -12.61 32.96 -2.16
N CYS A 700 -11.93 32.64 -3.25
CA CYS A 700 -10.86 31.64 -3.21
C CYS A 700 -9.70 32.13 -2.32
N SER A 701 -9.10 31.21 -1.56
CA SER A 701 -7.93 31.50 -0.72
C SER A 701 -6.71 31.90 -1.57
N ALA A 702 -5.72 32.53 -0.93
CA ALA A 702 -4.44 32.81 -1.60
C ALA A 702 -3.82 31.53 -2.18
N GLY A 703 -3.29 31.62 -3.40
CA GLY A 703 -2.86 30.45 -4.19
C GLY A 703 -3.97 29.79 -5.03
N PHE A 704 -5.23 30.28 -4.96
CA PHE A 704 -6.34 29.76 -5.77
C PHE A 704 -7.09 30.88 -6.51
N TYR A 705 -7.68 30.55 -7.66
CA TYR A 705 -8.54 31.42 -8.47
C TYR A 705 -9.85 30.72 -8.83
N GLY A 706 -10.96 31.46 -8.95
CA GLY A 706 -12.26 30.87 -9.23
C GLY A 706 -13.44 31.76 -8.82
N ASP A 707 -14.61 31.15 -8.63
CA ASP A 707 -15.84 31.84 -8.21
C ASP A 707 -16.16 31.67 -6.70
N GLY A 708 -15.24 31.06 -5.95
CA GLY A 708 -15.38 30.74 -4.52
C GLY A 708 -16.28 29.53 -4.23
N ARG A 709 -17.01 29.01 -5.22
CA ARG A 709 -17.74 27.73 -5.13
C ARG A 709 -16.95 26.60 -5.78
N THR A 710 -16.06 26.94 -6.71
CA THR A 710 -15.03 26.11 -7.31
C THR A 710 -13.74 26.94 -7.34
N CYS A 711 -12.67 26.45 -6.71
CA CYS A 711 -11.40 27.16 -6.60
C CYS A 711 -10.25 26.33 -7.17
N TYR A 712 -9.71 26.81 -8.29
CA TYR A 712 -8.63 26.19 -9.04
C TYR A 712 -7.27 26.68 -8.54
N ASP A 713 -6.29 25.79 -8.55
CA ASP A 713 -4.91 26.07 -8.15
C ASP A 713 -4.20 27.08 -9.08
N VAL A 714 -3.44 28.02 -8.53
CA VAL A 714 -2.62 28.98 -9.29
C VAL A 714 -1.21 28.42 -9.44
N ASP A 715 -0.88 27.92 -10.63
CA ASP A 715 0.43 27.37 -10.95
C ASP A 715 1.51 28.46 -11.08
N GLU A 716 2.04 28.92 -9.95
CA GLU A 716 3.03 30.01 -9.88
C GLU A 716 4.34 29.63 -10.59
N CYS A 717 4.67 28.33 -10.65
CA CYS A 717 5.82 27.81 -11.40
C CYS A 717 5.69 27.97 -12.92
N ARG A 718 4.47 28.03 -13.43
CA ARG A 718 4.18 28.25 -14.86
C ARG A 718 4.04 29.73 -15.19
N ASP A 719 3.47 30.51 -14.27
CA ASP A 719 3.19 31.92 -14.49
C ASP A 719 4.42 32.83 -14.22
N ASP A 720 5.37 32.43 -13.35
CA ASP A 720 6.75 32.97 -13.30
C ASP A 720 7.81 31.83 -13.26
N PRO A 721 8.37 31.45 -14.42
CA PRO A 721 9.43 30.44 -14.51
C PRO A 721 10.75 30.79 -13.80
N SER A 722 10.90 32.03 -13.31
CA SER A 722 12.06 32.53 -12.55
C SER A 722 11.80 32.73 -11.05
N ILE A 723 10.64 32.31 -10.55
CA ILE A 723 10.24 32.44 -9.13
C ILE A 723 11.15 31.68 -8.16
N CYS A 724 11.83 30.63 -8.65
CA CYS A 724 12.88 29.91 -7.95
C CYS A 724 14.27 30.35 -8.44
N GLY A 725 15.22 30.49 -7.51
CA GLY A 725 16.56 30.98 -7.81
C GLY A 725 17.39 30.07 -8.73
N ASN A 726 18.51 30.60 -9.25
CA ASN A 726 19.41 29.84 -10.10
C ASN A 726 19.84 28.53 -9.43
N TYR A 727 19.81 27.44 -10.22
CA TYR A 727 20.06 26.06 -9.81
C TYR A 727 18.98 25.42 -8.89
N ALA A 728 17.78 26.00 -8.83
CA ALA A 728 16.58 25.38 -8.27
C ALA A 728 15.54 24.98 -9.35
N VAL A 729 14.67 24.03 -9.00
CA VAL A 729 13.50 23.59 -9.74
C VAL A 729 12.24 24.03 -8.98
N CYS A 730 11.28 24.63 -9.67
CA CYS A 730 9.97 24.94 -9.11
C CYS A 730 9.04 23.72 -9.18
N ASN A 731 8.40 23.38 -8.06
CA ASN A 731 7.38 22.35 -7.95
C ASN A 731 6.10 22.99 -7.40
N ASN A 732 5.07 23.09 -8.22
CA ASN A 732 3.76 23.59 -7.81
C ASN A 732 3.06 22.61 -6.85
N GLN A 733 2.28 23.13 -5.89
CA GLN A 733 1.43 22.37 -4.98
C GLN A 733 0.09 23.11 -4.81
N PRO A 734 -1.01 22.44 -4.42
CA PRO A 734 -2.31 23.09 -4.26
C PRO A 734 -2.28 24.27 -3.28
N GLY A 735 -2.37 25.48 -3.82
CA GLY A 735 -2.33 26.75 -3.09
C GLY A 735 -0.94 27.33 -2.80
N THR A 736 0.16 26.68 -3.24
CA THR A 736 1.53 27.18 -3.04
C THR A 736 2.60 26.41 -3.83
N PHE A 737 3.56 27.10 -4.42
CA PHE A 737 4.79 26.50 -4.97
C PHE A 737 5.92 26.27 -3.94
N ARG A 738 6.81 25.31 -4.23
CA ARG A 738 8.09 25.13 -3.52
C ARG A 738 9.28 25.01 -4.47
N CYS A 739 10.45 25.46 -4.04
CA CYS A 739 11.71 25.34 -4.78
C CYS A 739 12.57 24.18 -4.26
N GLU A 740 13.26 23.46 -5.14
CA GLU A 740 14.18 22.36 -4.79
C GLU A 740 15.52 22.52 -5.55
N CYS A 741 16.65 22.54 -4.85
CA CYS A 741 17.98 22.62 -5.49
C CYS A 741 18.31 21.38 -6.33
N PHE A 742 19.03 21.57 -7.44
CA PHE A 742 19.57 20.45 -8.23
C PHE A 742 20.54 19.58 -7.40
N THR A 743 20.58 18.28 -7.70
CA THR A 743 21.41 17.31 -6.98
C THR A 743 22.89 17.70 -6.94
N GLY A 744 23.42 17.93 -5.74
CA GLY A 744 24.78 18.45 -5.52
C GLY A 744 24.84 19.92 -5.11
N TYR A 745 23.69 20.59 -5.02
CA TYR A 745 23.54 21.93 -4.47
C TYR A 745 22.60 21.89 -3.25
N GLN A 746 22.83 22.78 -2.28
CA GLN A 746 21.98 23.01 -1.10
C GLN A 746 21.57 24.48 -1.03
N PHE A 747 20.50 24.82 -0.31
CA PHE A 747 20.16 26.22 -0.08
C PHE A 747 21.22 26.91 0.78
N ALA A 748 21.53 28.16 0.46
CA ALA A 748 22.30 29.07 1.32
C ALA A 748 21.41 29.60 2.47
N GLU A 749 22.01 30.36 3.40
CA GLU A 749 21.30 30.99 4.54
C GLU A 749 20.21 32.00 4.12
N ASP A 750 20.10 32.34 2.83
CA ASP A 750 19.02 33.16 2.26
C ASP A 750 17.73 32.38 1.93
N GLY A 751 17.77 31.04 2.01
CA GLY A 751 16.64 30.15 1.72
C GLY A 751 16.17 30.16 0.26
N ARG A 752 16.94 30.74 -0.68
CA ARG A 752 16.53 30.93 -2.09
C ARG A 752 17.61 30.64 -3.12
N THR A 753 18.88 30.74 -2.75
CA THR A 753 20.02 30.52 -3.64
C THR A 753 20.63 29.13 -3.41
N CYS A 754 20.81 28.35 -4.48
CA CYS A 754 21.40 27.02 -4.42
C CYS A 754 22.92 27.07 -4.63
N VAL A 755 23.69 26.58 -3.65
CA VAL A 755 25.17 26.58 -3.62
C VAL A 755 25.73 25.16 -3.61
N ALA A 756 26.84 24.93 -4.33
CA ALA A 756 27.37 23.59 -4.57
C ALA A 756 28.04 22.97 -3.33
N VAL A 757 27.77 21.68 -3.09
CA VAL A 757 28.29 20.91 -1.95
C VAL A 757 29.56 20.16 -2.36
N GLN A 758 30.68 20.43 -1.67
CA GLN A 758 31.92 19.66 -1.88
C GLN A 758 31.80 18.23 -1.30
N ARG A 759 32.42 17.26 -1.95
CA ARG A 759 32.28 15.82 -1.65
C ARG A 759 33.50 15.27 -0.88
N PRO A 760 33.32 14.26 -0.01
CA PRO A 760 34.44 13.53 0.59
C PRO A 760 35.22 12.70 -0.44
N ASN A 761 36.51 12.51 -0.19
CA ASN A 761 37.43 11.78 -1.07
C ASN A 761 37.22 10.25 -1.01
N ASN A 762 37.37 9.58 -2.16
CA ASN A 762 37.19 8.13 -2.32
C ASN A 762 38.54 7.37 -2.26
N PRO A 763 38.79 6.50 -1.26
CA PRO A 763 40.04 5.74 -1.15
C PRO A 763 40.37 4.84 -2.35
N CYS A 764 39.36 4.34 -3.08
CA CYS A 764 39.56 3.55 -4.29
C CYS A 764 40.04 4.38 -5.50
N GLN A 765 40.07 5.72 -5.40
CA GLN A 765 40.57 6.63 -6.44
C GLN A 765 41.91 7.26 -6.08
N THR A 766 42.38 7.11 -4.83
CA THR A 766 43.65 7.65 -4.33
C THR A 766 44.71 6.56 -4.08
N GLU A 767 44.49 5.35 -4.61
CA GLU A 767 45.33 4.13 -4.42
C GLU A 767 45.61 3.75 -2.95
N SER A 768 44.88 4.34 -2.00
CA SER A 768 45.13 4.22 -0.56
C SER A 768 44.42 3.00 0.05
N HIS A 769 44.56 1.84 -0.59
CA HIS A 769 43.87 0.59 -0.24
C HIS A 769 44.80 -0.63 -0.20
N ASN A 770 44.48 -1.61 0.64
CA ASN A 770 45.26 -2.83 0.84
C ASN A 770 44.61 -4.09 0.25
N CYS A 771 44.03 -3.97 -0.95
CA CYS A 771 43.58 -5.11 -1.76
C CYS A 771 44.77 -5.85 -2.41
N ASP A 772 44.53 -7.06 -2.92
CA ASP A 772 45.50 -7.77 -3.78
C ASP A 772 45.74 -7.00 -5.11
N SER A 773 46.73 -7.41 -5.89
CA SER A 773 47.07 -6.87 -7.22
C SER A 773 45.81 -6.68 -8.08
N PRO A 774 45.70 -5.58 -8.87
CA PRO A 774 44.52 -5.32 -9.71
C PRO A 774 44.23 -6.41 -10.75
N ASP A 775 45.21 -7.27 -11.07
CA ASP A 775 45.03 -8.46 -11.91
C ASP A 775 44.23 -9.60 -11.24
N ARG A 776 43.99 -9.51 -9.92
CA ARG A 776 43.37 -10.57 -9.09
C ARG A 776 42.29 -10.07 -8.13
N ALA A 777 42.26 -8.79 -7.77
CA ALA A 777 41.24 -8.20 -6.91
C ALA A 777 40.85 -6.78 -7.35
N ARG A 778 39.68 -6.32 -6.91
CA ARG A 778 39.19 -4.94 -7.12
C ARG A 778 38.78 -4.28 -5.80
N CYS A 779 39.08 -2.99 -5.68
CA CYS A 779 38.56 -2.11 -4.62
C CYS A 779 37.10 -1.73 -4.95
N VAL A 780 36.23 -1.77 -3.93
CA VAL A 780 34.83 -1.33 -4.00
C VAL A 780 34.59 -0.37 -2.84
N TYR A 781 34.28 0.89 -3.17
CA TYR A 781 34.00 1.94 -2.20
C TYR A 781 32.59 1.77 -1.61
N THR A 782 32.48 1.78 -0.27
CA THR A 782 31.22 1.54 0.44
C THR A 782 30.63 2.79 1.10
N GLY A 783 31.40 3.88 1.22
CA GLY A 783 30.93 5.19 1.67
C GLY A 783 31.85 5.84 2.71
N GLY A 784 31.78 7.17 2.86
CA GLY A 784 32.65 7.90 3.78
C GLY A 784 34.12 7.74 3.40
N SER A 785 34.91 7.10 4.27
CA SER A 785 36.31 6.71 4.05
C SER A 785 36.50 5.19 3.93
N ASP A 786 35.41 4.43 3.73
CA ASP A 786 35.38 2.98 3.88
C ASP A 786 35.38 2.25 2.52
N PHE A 787 36.02 1.07 2.46
CA PHE A 787 36.17 0.29 1.25
C PHE A 787 36.32 -1.21 1.54
N MET A 788 35.85 -2.04 0.60
CA MET A 788 36.02 -3.49 0.62
C MET A 788 36.81 -3.97 -0.61
N CYS A 789 37.55 -5.06 -0.45
CA CYS A 789 38.29 -5.72 -1.52
C CYS A 789 37.56 -6.98 -1.95
N VAL A 790 37.50 -7.27 -3.26
CA VAL A 790 36.82 -8.45 -3.81
C VAL A 790 37.70 -9.12 -4.87
N CYS A 791 37.95 -10.42 -4.76
CA CYS A 791 38.67 -11.16 -5.80
C CYS A 791 37.94 -11.09 -7.15
N LEU A 792 38.69 -11.10 -8.24
CA LEU A 792 38.13 -11.17 -9.60
C LEU A 792 37.60 -12.58 -9.91
N PRO A 793 36.65 -12.73 -10.86
CA PRO A 793 36.20 -14.04 -11.33
C PRO A 793 37.38 -14.94 -11.75
N GLY A 794 37.31 -16.23 -11.43
CA GLY A 794 38.41 -17.19 -11.61
C GLY A 794 39.41 -17.22 -10.44
N PHE A 795 39.32 -16.30 -9.48
CA PHE A 795 40.11 -16.31 -8.25
C PHE A 795 39.23 -16.46 -7.00
N SER A 796 39.78 -17.07 -5.96
CA SER A 796 39.13 -17.27 -4.65
C SER A 796 40.02 -16.73 -3.52
N GLY A 797 39.42 -16.19 -2.46
CA GLY A 797 40.16 -15.55 -1.37
C GLY A 797 39.34 -14.50 -0.62
N ASP A 798 40.01 -13.69 0.20
CA ASP A 798 39.44 -12.64 1.05
C ASP A 798 39.47 -11.23 0.39
N GLY A 799 39.86 -11.15 -0.88
CA GLY A 799 40.07 -9.88 -1.61
C GLY A 799 41.44 -9.23 -1.38
N LYS A 800 42.23 -9.69 -0.41
CA LYS A 800 43.60 -9.22 -0.10
C LYS A 800 44.67 -10.26 -0.43
N SER A 801 44.28 -11.53 -0.46
CA SER A 801 45.03 -12.65 -1.00
C SER A 801 44.10 -13.51 -1.86
N CYS A 802 44.24 -13.43 -3.18
CA CYS A 802 43.39 -14.11 -4.16
C CYS A 802 44.21 -15.17 -4.92
N VAL A 803 43.77 -16.42 -4.83
CA VAL A 803 44.40 -17.59 -5.46
C VAL A 803 43.55 -18.14 -6.61
N ASP A 804 44.25 -18.64 -7.63
CA ASP A 804 43.68 -19.21 -8.85
C ASP A 804 42.81 -20.44 -8.58
N ILE A 805 41.69 -20.60 -9.30
CA ILE A 805 40.78 -21.74 -9.15
C ILE A 805 41.07 -22.77 -10.26
N ASP A 806 41.56 -23.96 -9.91
CA ASP A 806 41.79 -25.03 -10.88
C ASP A 806 40.47 -25.68 -11.35
N GLU A 807 39.93 -25.12 -12.44
CA GLU A 807 38.64 -25.51 -13.03
C GLU A 807 38.71 -26.82 -13.85
N CYS A 808 39.91 -27.41 -13.98
CA CYS A 808 40.09 -28.71 -14.62
C CYS A 808 39.84 -29.89 -13.67
N GLN A 809 39.90 -29.71 -12.33
CA GLN A 809 39.57 -30.76 -11.36
C GLN A 809 38.16 -31.36 -11.57
N PRO A 810 37.08 -30.57 -11.81
CA PRO A 810 35.75 -31.09 -12.15
C PRO A 810 35.55 -31.40 -13.65
N ASN A 811 36.61 -31.61 -14.44
CA ASN A 811 36.61 -32.22 -15.78
C ASN A 811 35.57 -31.62 -16.78
N ARG A 812 35.54 -30.28 -16.88
CA ARG A 812 34.47 -29.49 -17.53
C ARG A 812 34.47 -29.42 -19.07
N CYS A 813 35.48 -29.99 -19.74
CA CYS A 813 35.59 -29.92 -21.20
C CYS A 813 34.73 -30.97 -21.93
N HIS A 814 34.60 -30.84 -23.25
CA HIS A 814 33.96 -31.86 -24.08
C HIS A 814 34.64 -33.23 -23.92
N ARG A 815 33.91 -34.35 -24.05
CA ARG A 815 34.44 -35.72 -23.89
C ARG A 815 35.63 -36.06 -24.81
N TYR A 816 35.81 -35.31 -25.89
CA TYR A 816 36.93 -35.43 -26.82
C TYR A 816 37.89 -34.23 -26.78
N ALA A 817 37.95 -33.49 -25.67
CA ALA A 817 38.86 -32.36 -25.46
C ALA A 817 39.69 -32.54 -24.18
N GLN A 818 40.85 -31.89 -24.11
CA GLN A 818 41.71 -31.81 -22.94
C GLN A 818 41.60 -30.43 -22.29
N CYS A 819 41.60 -30.39 -20.96
CA CYS A 819 41.54 -29.18 -20.15
C CYS A 819 42.96 -28.68 -19.81
N TYR A 820 43.18 -27.37 -19.87
CA TYR A 820 44.37 -26.71 -19.36
C TYR A 820 43.96 -25.49 -18.52
N ASN A 821 44.31 -25.50 -17.24
CA ASN A 821 44.05 -24.39 -16.33
C ASN A 821 44.96 -23.18 -16.64
N THR A 822 44.45 -21.97 -16.45
CA THR A 822 45.17 -20.71 -16.68
C THR A 822 44.81 -19.69 -15.58
N PRO A 823 45.65 -18.68 -15.28
CA PRO A 823 45.31 -17.72 -14.23
C PRO A 823 43.98 -17.00 -14.46
N GLY A 824 42.97 -17.31 -13.64
CA GLY A 824 41.63 -16.75 -13.69
C GLY A 824 40.67 -17.38 -14.71
N SER A 825 41.00 -18.51 -15.35
CA SER A 825 40.15 -19.19 -16.34
C SER A 825 40.68 -20.58 -16.74
N PHE A 826 39.94 -21.36 -17.53
CA PHE A 826 40.43 -22.60 -18.14
C PHE A 826 40.20 -22.64 -19.65
N THR A 827 41.05 -23.40 -20.34
CA THR A 827 40.98 -23.58 -21.80
C THR A 827 40.81 -25.05 -22.15
N CYS A 828 39.81 -25.34 -23.00
CA CYS A 828 39.57 -26.66 -23.54
C CYS A 828 40.14 -26.75 -24.97
N ARG A 829 40.76 -27.88 -25.34
CA ARG A 829 41.26 -28.11 -26.70
C ARG A 829 40.85 -29.48 -27.23
N CYS A 830 40.18 -29.51 -28.38
CA CYS A 830 39.78 -30.76 -29.03
C CYS A 830 40.98 -31.69 -29.34
N SER A 831 40.73 -32.99 -29.24
CA SER A 831 41.70 -34.05 -29.54
C SER A 831 41.92 -34.20 -31.05
N PRO A 832 43.08 -34.72 -31.49
CA PRO A 832 43.38 -34.90 -32.91
C PRO A 832 42.28 -35.68 -33.67
N GLY A 833 41.85 -35.14 -34.80
CA GLY A 833 40.75 -35.69 -35.63
C GLY A 833 39.40 -35.01 -35.44
N TYR A 834 39.24 -34.16 -34.42
CA TYR A 834 38.04 -33.35 -34.20
C TYR A 834 38.36 -31.85 -34.28
N GLN A 835 37.39 -31.06 -34.74
CA GLN A 835 37.48 -29.60 -34.81
C GLN A 835 36.35 -28.95 -33.99
N GLY A 836 36.62 -27.78 -33.41
CA GLY A 836 35.67 -27.07 -32.55
C GLY A 836 36.38 -26.19 -31.53
N ASP A 837 35.62 -25.69 -30.55
CA ASP A 837 36.07 -24.75 -29.51
C ASP A 837 36.58 -25.43 -28.22
N GLY A 838 36.53 -26.76 -28.15
CA GLY A 838 36.90 -27.55 -26.97
C GLY A 838 35.73 -27.85 -26.01
N PHE A 839 34.61 -27.14 -26.14
CA PHE A 839 33.35 -27.41 -25.44
C PHE A 839 32.36 -28.19 -26.33
N GLN A 840 32.46 -28.04 -27.64
CA GLN A 840 31.96 -28.96 -28.65
C GLN A 840 33.09 -29.31 -29.63
N CYS A 841 33.23 -30.60 -29.95
CA CYS A 841 34.23 -31.08 -30.91
C CYS A 841 33.57 -32.04 -31.90
N THR A 842 33.52 -31.66 -33.18
CA THR A 842 32.88 -32.43 -34.26
C THR A 842 33.90 -33.16 -35.14
N PRO A 843 33.55 -34.30 -35.76
CA PRO A 843 34.43 -34.98 -36.73
C PRO A 843 34.58 -34.16 -38.02
N ILE A 844 35.78 -34.14 -38.59
CA ILE A 844 36.04 -33.39 -39.83
C ILE A 844 35.56 -34.20 -41.04
N GLY A 845 34.34 -33.93 -41.50
CA GLY A 845 33.80 -34.41 -42.79
C GLY A 845 32.30 -34.70 -42.76
N SER A 846 31.51 -33.87 -43.45
CA SER A 846 30.07 -34.06 -43.68
C SER A 846 29.75 -34.23 -45.17
N GLU A 847 28.65 -34.91 -45.48
CA GLU A 847 28.20 -35.10 -46.87
C GLU A 847 27.70 -33.78 -47.49
N LYS A 848 27.88 -33.63 -48.81
CA LYS A 848 27.46 -32.44 -49.58
C LYS A 848 25.98 -32.49 -49.95
N THR A 849 25.34 -31.33 -50.05
CA THR A 849 23.91 -31.23 -50.38
C THR A 849 23.63 -31.34 -51.89
N GLN A 850 22.35 -31.45 -52.26
CA GLN A 850 21.88 -31.49 -53.65
C GLN A 850 22.36 -30.28 -54.50
N CYS A 851 22.22 -29.05 -54.00
CA CYS A 851 22.64 -27.87 -54.76
C CYS A 851 24.17 -27.80 -54.87
N GLU A 852 24.90 -28.13 -53.81
CA GLU A 852 26.37 -28.17 -53.85
C GLU A 852 26.90 -29.22 -54.83
N LEU A 853 26.31 -30.41 -54.87
CA LEU A 853 26.64 -31.46 -55.82
C LEU A 853 26.34 -31.02 -57.27
N HIS A 854 25.22 -30.36 -57.51
CA HIS A 854 24.87 -29.82 -58.82
C HIS A 854 25.87 -28.73 -59.26
N ARG A 855 26.10 -27.71 -58.40
CA ARG A 855 27.09 -26.65 -58.64
C ARG A 855 28.47 -27.21 -58.94
N ASP A 856 28.97 -28.12 -58.10
CA ASP A 856 30.30 -28.69 -58.21
C ASP A 856 30.44 -29.60 -59.45
N SER A 857 29.36 -30.25 -59.91
CA SER A 857 29.35 -31.03 -61.17
C SER A 857 29.51 -30.13 -62.40
N ILE A 858 28.81 -28.98 -62.44
CA ILE A 858 28.93 -28.00 -63.52
C ILE A 858 30.33 -27.38 -63.49
N VAL A 859 30.82 -26.96 -62.31
CA VAL A 859 32.17 -26.38 -62.16
C VAL A 859 33.26 -27.37 -62.55
N SER A 860 33.13 -28.66 -62.20
CA SER A 860 34.10 -29.71 -62.57
C SER A 860 34.17 -29.99 -64.08
N SER A 861 33.12 -29.65 -64.84
CA SER A 861 33.10 -29.80 -66.30
C SER A 861 33.89 -28.72 -67.06
N LEU A 862 34.21 -27.60 -66.40
CA LEU A 862 34.82 -26.41 -67.02
C LEU A 862 36.36 -26.49 -67.01
N GLN A 863 36.95 -27.36 -67.85
CA GLN A 863 38.40 -27.40 -68.00
C GLN A 863 38.98 -26.14 -68.68
N PRO A 864 40.22 -25.70 -68.37
CA PRO A 864 40.68 -24.33 -68.67
C PRO A 864 41.05 -24.00 -70.13
N ARG A 865 40.68 -24.81 -71.13
CA ARG A 865 41.16 -24.68 -72.52
C ARG A 865 40.09 -24.98 -73.58
N GLY A 866 39.17 -24.06 -73.78
CA GLY A 866 38.25 -24.04 -74.93
C GLY A 866 37.38 -22.77 -74.96
N PRO A 867 36.89 -22.33 -76.13
CA PRO A 867 35.90 -21.25 -76.21
C PRO A 867 34.57 -21.72 -75.60
N ARG A 868 33.94 -20.86 -74.79
CA ARG A 868 32.75 -21.19 -73.99
C ARG A 868 31.54 -21.53 -74.87
N PRO A 869 30.87 -22.69 -74.71
CA PRO A 869 29.51 -22.88 -75.19
C PRO A 869 28.57 -21.96 -74.42
N ALA A 870 27.80 -21.11 -75.11
CA ALA A 870 26.84 -20.22 -74.48
C ALA A 870 25.55 -20.99 -74.13
N GLY A 871 25.18 -21.03 -72.84
CA GLY A 871 23.89 -21.59 -72.40
C GLY A 871 23.89 -22.31 -71.05
N PHE A 872 25.04 -22.72 -70.52
CA PHE A 872 25.09 -23.42 -69.23
C PHE A 872 24.88 -22.48 -68.04
N TYR A 873 23.95 -22.88 -67.18
CA TYR A 873 23.66 -22.23 -65.90
C TYR A 873 24.46 -22.89 -64.75
N VAL A 874 24.86 -22.10 -63.75
CA VAL A 874 25.50 -22.57 -62.52
C VAL A 874 24.58 -22.21 -61.36
N PRO A 875 24.05 -23.19 -60.60
CA PRO A 875 23.09 -22.90 -59.53
C PRO A 875 23.72 -22.10 -58.38
N GLU A 876 22.99 -21.09 -57.92
CA GLU A 876 23.30 -20.36 -56.68
C GLU A 876 22.66 -21.10 -55.50
N CYS A 877 23.48 -21.44 -54.50
CA CYS A 877 23.08 -22.19 -53.32
C CYS A 877 23.15 -21.31 -52.05
N ASP A 878 22.27 -21.56 -51.08
CA ASP A 878 22.24 -20.87 -49.79
C ASP A 878 23.31 -21.38 -48.80
N VAL A 879 23.35 -20.79 -47.60
CA VAL A 879 24.28 -21.15 -46.51
C VAL A 879 23.97 -22.51 -45.84
N HIS A 880 22.89 -23.18 -46.25
CA HIS A 880 22.48 -24.51 -45.81
C HIS A 880 22.56 -25.54 -46.96
N GLY A 881 23.02 -25.13 -48.14
CA GLY A 881 23.18 -25.97 -49.33
C GLY A 881 21.90 -26.24 -50.13
N ASN A 882 20.84 -25.45 -49.98
CA ASN A 882 19.64 -25.52 -50.82
C ASN A 882 19.75 -24.56 -52.02
N TYR A 883 18.87 -24.71 -53.02
CA TYR A 883 18.80 -23.77 -54.15
C TYR A 883 18.22 -22.41 -53.72
N VAL A 884 18.82 -21.31 -54.18
CA VAL A 884 18.24 -19.97 -53.98
C VAL A 884 16.99 -19.82 -54.87
N PRO A 885 15.83 -19.34 -54.35
CA PRO A 885 14.56 -19.33 -55.10
C PRO A 885 14.55 -18.55 -56.43
N VAL A 886 15.47 -17.59 -56.59
CA VAL A 886 15.78 -16.92 -57.87
C VAL A 886 17.07 -17.52 -58.42
N GLN A 887 17.09 -17.89 -59.68
CA GLN A 887 18.27 -18.38 -60.39
C GLN A 887 18.50 -17.51 -61.65
N CYS A 888 19.74 -17.04 -61.89
CA CYS A 888 20.05 -15.99 -62.87
C CYS A 888 21.21 -16.33 -63.83
N LEU A 889 20.91 -16.44 -65.13
CA LEU A 889 21.90 -16.68 -66.18
C LEU A 889 22.53 -15.36 -66.67
N ILE A 890 23.64 -14.98 -66.03
CA ILE A 890 24.42 -13.76 -66.30
C ILE A 890 24.76 -13.60 -67.80
N SER A 891 25.01 -14.69 -68.54
CA SER A 891 25.39 -14.65 -69.96
C SER A 891 24.25 -14.37 -70.95
N GLN A 892 23.00 -14.34 -70.49
CA GLN A 892 21.82 -14.08 -71.34
C GLN A 892 20.84 -13.08 -70.70
N GLU A 893 21.28 -12.36 -69.65
CA GLU A 893 20.47 -11.40 -68.89
C GLU A 893 19.06 -11.94 -68.51
N SER A 894 18.93 -13.22 -68.19
CA SER A 894 17.64 -13.84 -67.85
C SER A 894 17.68 -14.48 -66.46
N CYS A 895 16.62 -14.26 -65.68
CA CYS A 895 16.43 -14.86 -64.37
C CYS A 895 15.08 -15.57 -64.35
N TRP A 896 14.95 -16.62 -63.54
CA TRP A 896 13.71 -17.38 -63.36
C TRP A 896 13.60 -17.85 -61.91
N CYS A 897 12.40 -18.30 -61.54
CA CYS A 897 12.14 -18.90 -60.23
C CYS A 897 12.37 -20.40 -60.28
N VAL A 898 12.80 -21.01 -59.17
CA VAL A 898 12.93 -22.47 -59.06
C VAL A 898 12.13 -23.05 -57.90
N ASP A 899 11.75 -24.33 -58.03
CA ASP A 899 11.25 -25.13 -56.92
C ASP A 899 12.38 -25.55 -55.95
N THR A 900 12.01 -26.23 -54.85
CA THR A 900 12.96 -26.74 -53.84
C THR A 900 13.96 -27.78 -54.37
N ASN A 901 13.77 -28.28 -55.60
CA ASN A 901 14.66 -29.24 -56.27
C ASN A 901 15.52 -28.56 -57.37
N GLY A 902 15.35 -27.25 -57.62
CA GLY A 902 16.09 -26.48 -58.62
C GLY A 902 15.45 -26.43 -60.02
N ASN A 903 14.20 -26.87 -60.19
CA ASN A 903 13.50 -26.86 -61.49
C ASN A 903 12.87 -25.49 -61.79
N GLU A 904 12.98 -25.01 -63.03
CA GLU A 904 12.39 -23.74 -63.47
C GLU A 904 10.84 -23.74 -63.42
N ILE A 905 10.28 -22.78 -62.67
CA ILE A 905 8.84 -22.54 -62.63
C ILE A 905 8.42 -21.86 -63.93
N ALA A 906 7.66 -22.59 -64.76
CA ALA A 906 7.30 -22.17 -66.11
C ALA A 906 6.61 -20.79 -66.15
N GLY A 907 7.05 -19.94 -67.08
CA GLY A 907 6.53 -18.58 -67.25
C GLY A 907 7.15 -17.50 -66.34
N THR A 908 8.04 -17.87 -65.40
CA THR A 908 8.72 -16.89 -64.53
C THR A 908 9.98 -16.27 -65.13
N ARG A 909 10.44 -16.75 -66.30
CA ARG A 909 11.68 -16.29 -66.94
C ARG A 909 11.56 -14.89 -67.51
N THR A 910 12.40 -13.98 -67.00
CA THR A 910 12.55 -12.61 -67.46
C THR A 910 13.71 -12.45 -68.45
N ILE A 911 13.82 -11.25 -69.04
CA ILE A 911 14.87 -10.84 -69.99
C ILE A 911 15.36 -9.44 -69.55
N HIS A 912 16.61 -9.08 -69.85
CA HIS A 912 17.27 -7.82 -69.48
C HIS A 912 17.49 -7.61 -67.97
N GLY A 913 17.86 -8.67 -67.26
CA GLY A 913 18.40 -8.62 -65.89
C GLY A 913 17.39 -8.33 -64.79
N VAL A 914 16.13 -8.03 -65.14
CA VAL A 914 15.01 -7.84 -64.20
C VAL A 914 14.80 -9.15 -63.44
N ARG A 915 14.97 -9.16 -62.11
CA ARG A 915 14.72 -10.37 -61.30
C ARG A 915 13.21 -10.61 -61.14
N PRO A 916 12.68 -11.81 -61.42
CA PRO A 916 11.26 -12.11 -61.22
C PRO A 916 10.90 -12.15 -59.73
N PRO A 917 9.68 -11.73 -59.35
CA PRO A 917 9.17 -11.86 -57.99
C PRO A 917 8.78 -13.32 -57.70
N CYS A 918 9.75 -14.11 -57.27
CA CYS A 918 9.55 -15.51 -56.88
C CYS A 918 8.87 -15.58 -55.51
N LEU A 919 7.56 -15.37 -55.50
CA LEU A 919 6.71 -15.40 -54.32
C LEU A 919 6.45 -16.83 -53.88
N GLU A 920 6.98 -17.19 -52.70
CA GLU A 920 6.27 -18.13 -51.83
C GLU A 920 4.93 -17.46 -51.47
N THR A 921 3.83 -18.01 -51.99
CA THR A 921 2.50 -17.39 -51.91
C THR A 921 1.89 -17.58 -50.50
N VAL A 922 1.12 -16.64 -49.93
CA VAL A 922 0.15 -15.71 -50.54
C VAL A 922 0.17 -14.31 -49.87
N THR A 923 -0.28 -13.30 -50.61
CA THR A 923 -0.64 -11.90 -50.23
C THR A 923 0.49 -10.90 -49.85
N PRO A 924 0.38 -9.62 -50.28
CA PRO A 924 1.42 -8.61 -50.06
C PRO A 924 1.22 -7.81 -48.76
N PRO A 925 2.30 -7.48 -48.03
CA PRO A 925 2.25 -6.50 -46.94
C PRO A 925 2.18 -5.05 -47.47
N VAL A 926 1.67 -4.14 -46.63
CA VAL A 926 1.77 -2.69 -46.84
C VAL A 926 3.25 -2.26 -46.76
N ILE A 927 3.62 -1.21 -47.49
CA ILE A 927 4.98 -0.66 -47.48
C ILE A 927 5.31 -0.16 -46.07
N VAL A 928 6.21 -0.87 -45.40
CA VAL A 928 6.95 -0.41 -44.21
C VAL A 928 8.42 -0.34 -44.61
N GLY A 929 9.14 0.70 -44.16
CA GLY A 929 10.58 0.83 -44.37
C GLY A 929 11.40 -0.28 -43.69
N PRO A 930 12.72 -0.31 -43.87
CA PRO A 930 13.57 -1.29 -43.21
C PRO A 930 13.38 -1.20 -41.68
N THR A 931 12.82 -2.26 -41.09
CA THR A 931 12.68 -2.36 -39.64
C THR A 931 14.06 -2.36 -38.99
N PRO A 932 14.27 -1.64 -37.86
CA PRO A 932 15.44 -1.89 -37.03
C PRO A 932 15.39 -3.34 -36.50
N ARG A 933 16.48 -3.79 -35.87
CA ARG A 933 16.49 -5.10 -35.19
C ARG A 933 15.35 -5.17 -34.17
N PRO A 934 14.74 -6.34 -33.92
CA PRO A 934 13.70 -6.49 -32.89
C PRO A 934 14.12 -5.99 -31.50
N ASP A 935 15.42 -6.01 -31.21
CA ASP A 935 16.01 -5.51 -29.97
C ASP A 935 16.12 -3.97 -29.86
N VAL A 936 15.83 -3.22 -30.94
CA VAL A 936 16.06 -1.77 -31.04
C VAL A 936 14.90 -1.05 -31.73
N ILE A 937 13.69 -1.18 -31.18
CA ILE A 937 12.68 -0.14 -31.35
C ILE A 937 13.08 1.02 -30.43
N PRO A 938 13.37 2.24 -30.94
CA PRO A 938 13.57 3.39 -30.07
C PRO A 938 12.23 3.75 -29.43
N LEU A 939 12.07 3.41 -28.15
CA LEU A 939 10.87 3.69 -27.39
C LEU A 939 10.68 5.21 -27.28
N PRO A 940 9.45 5.74 -27.41
CA PRO A 940 9.24 7.19 -27.44
C PRO A 940 9.59 7.80 -26.08
N PRO A 941 10.48 8.82 -26.03
CA PRO A 941 10.89 9.45 -24.77
C PRO A 941 9.68 10.10 -24.07
N GLY A 942 9.77 10.22 -22.75
CA GLY A 942 8.65 10.72 -21.93
C GLY A 942 7.50 9.72 -21.74
N THR A 943 7.76 8.41 -21.87
CA THR A 943 6.80 7.38 -21.39
C THR A 943 6.97 7.17 -19.88
N HIS A 944 5.86 6.96 -19.18
CA HIS A 944 5.84 6.80 -17.72
C HIS A 944 5.01 5.58 -17.31
N LEU A 945 5.30 5.00 -16.16
CA LEU A 945 4.40 4.06 -15.49
C LEU A 945 3.48 4.84 -14.55
N LEU A 946 2.19 4.52 -14.56
CA LEU A 946 1.21 4.96 -13.56
C LEU A 946 0.83 3.78 -12.68
N TYR A 947 0.74 3.98 -11.37
CA TYR A 947 0.29 2.94 -10.44
C TYR A 947 -0.60 3.51 -9.32
N ALA A 948 -1.54 2.68 -8.86
CA ALA A 948 -2.46 3.03 -7.79
C ALA A 948 -1.92 2.69 -6.40
N GLN A 949 -2.24 3.55 -5.44
CA GLN A 949 -2.17 3.32 -4.01
C GLN A 949 -3.50 3.74 -3.35
N SER A 950 -3.70 3.37 -2.09
CA SER A 950 -4.80 3.92 -1.30
C SER A 950 -4.68 5.45 -1.22
N GLY A 951 -5.71 6.17 -1.68
CA GLY A 951 -5.75 7.64 -1.66
C GLY A 951 -4.97 8.40 -2.75
N LYS A 952 -4.29 7.73 -3.71
CA LYS A 952 -3.55 8.41 -4.78
C LYS A 952 -3.15 7.52 -5.97
N ILE A 953 -2.85 8.15 -7.11
CA ILE A 953 -2.19 7.55 -8.27
C ILE A 953 -0.84 8.25 -8.46
N ASP A 954 0.25 7.50 -8.49
CA ASP A 954 1.61 8.01 -8.68
C ASP A 954 2.14 7.71 -10.10
N TYR A 955 3.15 8.48 -10.53
CA TYR A 955 3.86 8.25 -11.78
C TYR A 955 5.38 8.07 -11.57
N ILE A 956 6.01 7.26 -12.43
CA ILE A 956 7.47 7.08 -12.53
C ILE A 956 7.88 7.22 -14.01
N PRO A 957 8.78 8.14 -14.39
CA PRO A 957 9.35 8.16 -15.74
C PRO A 957 10.25 6.94 -16.01
N VAL A 958 10.25 6.45 -17.25
CA VAL A 958 11.08 5.32 -17.67
C VAL A 958 11.99 5.72 -18.83
N GLU A 959 13.30 5.68 -18.61
CA GLU A 959 14.31 5.87 -19.65
C GLU A 959 14.92 4.53 -20.05
N GLY A 960 14.57 4.07 -21.25
CA GLY A 960 15.00 2.78 -21.79
C GLY A 960 14.47 1.59 -21.00
N SER A 961 15.20 1.21 -19.95
CA SER A 961 14.93 0.03 -19.10
C SER A 961 15.03 0.31 -17.60
N SER A 962 15.34 1.55 -17.19
CA SER A 962 15.56 1.94 -15.79
C SER A 962 14.45 2.88 -15.30
N LEU A 963 14.07 2.74 -14.02
CA LEU A 963 13.07 3.57 -13.37
C LEU A 963 13.72 4.86 -12.86
N LYS A 964 13.19 6.03 -13.23
CA LYS A 964 13.66 7.32 -12.69
C LYS A 964 13.10 7.58 -11.29
N LYS A 965 13.65 6.86 -10.30
CA LYS A 965 13.25 6.87 -8.89
C LYS A 965 13.14 8.27 -8.28
N ASN A 966 14.10 9.14 -8.61
CA ASN A 966 14.19 10.51 -8.12
C ASN A 966 13.17 11.46 -8.77
N GLU A 967 12.57 11.06 -9.89
CA GLU A 967 11.57 11.84 -10.64
C GLU A 967 10.15 11.30 -10.42
N ALA A 968 9.98 10.32 -9.52
CA ALA A 968 8.69 9.74 -9.16
C ALA A 968 7.89 10.72 -8.29
N LYS A 969 6.67 11.06 -8.73
CA LYS A 969 5.77 12.01 -8.03
C LYS A 969 4.33 11.49 -8.08
N THR A 970 3.49 11.98 -7.16
CA THR A 970 2.05 11.74 -7.24
C THR A 970 1.46 12.50 -8.43
N LEU A 971 0.66 11.83 -9.26
CA LEU A 971 -0.05 12.44 -10.40
C LEU A 971 -1.42 12.98 -9.97
N LEU A 972 -2.16 12.18 -9.21
CA LEU A 972 -3.51 12.49 -8.73
C LEU A 972 -3.60 12.11 -7.26
N HIS A 973 -3.86 13.08 -6.39
CA HIS A 973 -4.27 12.80 -5.01
C HIS A 973 -5.79 12.66 -4.98
N VAL A 974 -6.29 11.54 -4.46
CA VAL A 974 -7.71 11.20 -4.45
C VAL A 974 -8.06 10.66 -3.06
N PRO A 975 -8.09 11.53 -2.03
CA PRO A 975 -8.35 11.10 -0.65
C PRO A 975 -9.67 10.35 -0.50
N ASP A 976 -9.76 9.52 0.53
CA ASP A 976 -10.91 8.69 0.91
C ASP A 976 -11.44 7.68 -0.15
N LYS A 977 -10.79 7.59 -1.33
CA LYS A 977 -11.05 6.57 -2.36
C LYS A 977 -10.02 5.44 -2.34
N VAL A 978 -10.48 4.22 -2.63
CA VAL A 978 -9.63 3.02 -2.72
C VAL A 978 -9.44 2.68 -4.19
N VAL A 979 -8.43 3.28 -4.80
CA VAL A 979 -8.11 3.12 -6.22
C VAL A 979 -7.48 1.75 -6.47
N ILE A 980 -8.08 0.95 -7.37
CA ILE A 980 -7.63 -0.43 -7.65
C ILE A 980 -7.14 -0.58 -9.09
N GLY A 981 -8.03 -0.57 -10.08
CA GLY A 981 -7.68 -0.65 -11.50
C GLY A 981 -7.31 0.72 -12.06
N VAL A 982 -6.29 0.79 -12.92
CA VAL A 982 -5.88 2.03 -13.62
C VAL A 982 -5.61 1.76 -15.09
N ALA A 983 -6.16 2.58 -15.97
CA ALA A 983 -5.89 2.59 -17.40
C ALA A 983 -5.55 4.02 -17.90
N TYR A 984 -4.84 4.11 -19.02
CA TYR A 984 -4.43 5.38 -19.62
C TYR A 984 -4.93 5.47 -21.07
N ASP A 985 -5.53 6.59 -21.42
CA ASP A 985 -5.81 6.96 -22.81
C ASP A 985 -4.72 7.89 -23.34
N CYS A 986 -3.99 7.40 -24.35
CA CYS A 986 -2.92 8.13 -25.02
C CYS A 986 -3.41 9.15 -26.06
N VAL A 987 -4.71 9.20 -26.38
CA VAL A 987 -5.27 10.16 -27.35
C VAL A 987 -5.58 11.48 -26.66
N ASP A 988 -6.43 11.46 -25.64
CA ASP A 988 -6.87 12.65 -24.91
C ASP A 988 -6.02 12.91 -23.64
N ASN A 989 -5.01 12.08 -23.37
CA ASN A 989 -4.14 12.10 -22.17
C ASN A 989 -4.90 11.97 -20.84
N MET A 990 -5.91 11.10 -20.83
CA MET A 990 -6.81 10.89 -19.69
C MET A 990 -6.44 9.64 -18.90
N VAL A 991 -6.48 9.74 -17.57
CA VAL A 991 -6.32 8.62 -16.63
C VAL A 991 -7.71 8.15 -16.20
N TYR A 992 -7.95 6.84 -16.30
CA TYR A 992 -9.17 6.17 -15.85
C TYR A 992 -8.86 5.25 -14.69
N TRP A 993 -9.74 5.20 -13.69
CA TRP A 993 -9.56 4.28 -12.56
C TRP A 993 -10.87 3.78 -11.96
N THR A 994 -10.78 2.63 -11.31
CA THR A 994 -11.85 2.05 -10.51
C THR A 994 -11.64 2.37 -9.03
N ASP A 995 -12.74 2.65 -8.32
CA ASP A 995 -12.79 2.87 -6.87
C ASP A 995 -13.85 1.95 -6.28
N ILE A 996 -13.41 0.95 -5.51
CA ILE A 996 -14.30 -0.06 -4.90
C ILE A 996 -15.02 0.51 -3.67
N ALA A 997 -14.40 1.45 -2.94
CA ALA A 997 -15.01 2.05 -1.75
C ALA A 997 -16.20 2.94 -2.12
N GLY A 998 -16.03 3.81 -3.12
CA GLY A 998 -17.11 4.64 -3.65
C GLY A 998 -17.99 3.95 -4.71
N ARG A 999 -17.66 2.71 -5.14
CA ARG A 999 -18.32 1.97 -6.23
C ARG A 999 -18.44 2.80 -7.53
N THR A 1000 -17.34 3.42 -7.95
CA THR A 1000 -17.30 4.33 -9.11
C THR A 1000 -16.18 4.01 -10.09
N ILE A 1001 -16.41 4.27 -11.38
CA ILE A 1001 -15.37 4.41 -12.40
C ILE A 1001 -15.20 5.90 -12.70
N ASN A 1002 -13.97 6.39 -12.60
CA ASN A 1002 -13.62 7.81 -12.62
C ASN A 1002 -12.58 8.11 -13.71
N ARG A 1003 -12.53 9.37 -14.12
CA ARG A 1003 -11.66 9.93 -15.17
C ARG A 1003 -11.11 11.29 -14.73
N ALA A 1004 -9.81 11.52 -14.94
CA ALA A 1004 -9.19 12.84 -14.85
C ALA A 1004 -8.14 13.05 -15.95
N SER A 1005 -7.80 14.31 -16.23
CA SER A 1005 -6.74 14.65 -17.19
C SER A 1005 -5.36 14.54 -16.54
N ARG A 1006 -4.38 14.00 -17.29
CA ARG A 1006 -2.96 14.00 -16.88
C ARG A 1006 -2.40 15.42 -16.71
N HIS A 1007 -2.97 16.41 -17.40
CA HIS A 1007 -2.54 17.81 -17.35
C HIS A 1007 -3.23 18.63 -16.25
N GLY A 1008 -3.90 17.97 -15.29
CA GLY A 1008 -4.69 18.60 -14.24
C GLY A 1008 -6.17 18.77 -14.60
N GLY A 1009 -7.01 18.88 -13.57
CA GLY A 1009 -8.48 18.91 -13.66
C GLY A 1009 -9.11 17.94 -12.66
N GLU A 1010 -10.33 18.23 -12.22
CA GLU A 1010 -11.00 17.46 -11.18
C GLU A 1010 -11.38 16.03 -11.62
N PRO A 1011 -11.38 15.05 -10.69
CA PRO A 1011 -11.95 13.72 -10.91
C PRO A 1011 -13.43 13.74 -11.31
N SER A 1012 -13.71 13.41 -12.57
CA SER A 1012 -15.07 13.18 -13.08
C SER A 1012 -15.48 11.72 -12.92
N THR A 1013 -16.67 11.44 -12.39
CA THR A 1013 -17.23 10.08 -12.35
C THR A 1013 -17.97 9.79 -13.66
N ILE A 1014 -17.57 8.74 -14.38
CA ILE A 1014 -18.21 8.32 -15.64
C ILE A 1014 -19.25 7.21 -15.45
N ILE A 1015 -19.05 6.31 -14.48
CA ILE A 1015 -20.03 5.29 -14.05
C ILE A 1015 -20.10 5.32 -12.52
N GLY A 1016 -21.32 5.43 -11.97
CA GLY A 1016 -21.57 5.47 -10.52
C GLY A 1016 -22.89 4.82 -10.10
N ILE A 1017 -23.39 3.88 -10.92
CA ILE A 1017 -24.57 3.05 -10.64
C ILE A 1017 -24.32 1.62 -11.16
N ASP A 1018 -24.98 0.63 -10.57
CA ASP A 1018 -24.86 -0.80 -10.93
C ASP A 1018 -23.40 -1.27 -10.99
N LEU A 1019 -22.65 -1.03 -9.91
CA LEU A 1019 -21.27 -1.49 -9.67
C LEU A 1019 -21.16 -1.99 -8.23
N GLU A 1020 -20.34 -3.02 -7.98
CA GLU A 1020 -20.10 -3.55 -6.63
C GLU A 1020 -18.60 -3.68 -6.33
N SER A 1021 -17.82 -4.37 -7.17
CA SER A 1021 -16.36 -4.47 -7.04
C SER A 1021 -15.66 -4.40 -8.40
N PRO A 1022 -15.57 -3.21 -9.01
CA PRO A 1022 -14.83 -3.02 -10.27
C PRO A 1022 -13.31 -3.14 -10.02
N GLU A 1023 -12.72 -4.29 -10.36
CA GLU A 1023 -11.30 -4.58 -10.09
C GLU A 1023 -10.37 -4.22 -11.26
N GLY A 1024 -10.79 -4.50 -12.50
CA GLY A 1024 -9.98 -4.31 -13.70
C GLY A 1024 -10.62 -3.34 -14.69
N ILE A 1025 -9.77 -2.66 -15.47
CA ILE A 1025 -10.18 -1.63 -16.43
C ILE A 1025 -9.23 -1.59 -17.63
N ALA A 1026 -9.77 -1.51 -18.84
CA ALA A 1026 -9.02 -1.46 -20.09
C ALA A 1026 -9.63 -0.44 -21.06
N VAL A 1027 -8.78 0.27 -21.80
CA VAL A 1027 -9.18 1.31 -22.76
C VAL A 1027 -8.86 0.85 -24.19
N ASP A 1028 -9.82 1.00 -25.09
CA ASP A 1028 -9.63 0.89 -26.53
C ASP A 1028 -9.43 2.30 -27.12
N HIS A 1029 -8.16 2.67 -27.32
CA HIS A 1029 -7.78 4.01 -27.79
C HIS A 1029 -8.23 4.28 -29.23
N LEU A 1030 -8.48 3.24 -30.04
CA LEU A 1030 -8.86 3.34 -31.45
C LEU A 1030 -10.39 3.45 -31.61
N GLY A 1031 -11.18 2.60 -30.97
CA GLY A 1031 -12.65 2.66 -31.02
C GLY A 1031 -13.28 3.67 -30.06
N ARG A 1032 -12.50 4.21 -29.10
CA ARG A 1032 -12.95 5.11 -28.03
C ARG A 1032 -13.95 4.44 -27.07
N ASN A 1033 -13.64 3.20 -26.69
CA ASN A 1033 -14.43 2.38 -25.77
C ASN A 1033 -13.65 2.11 -24.47
N ILE A 1034 -14.36 1.79 -23.39
CA ILE A 1034 -13.78 1.36 -22.11
C ILE A 1034 -14.46 0.08 -21.63
N PHE A 1035 -13.65 -0.85 -21.14
CA PHE A 1035 -14.07 -2.17 -20.65
C PHE A 1035 -13.68 -2.34 -19.19
N TRP A 1036 -14.49 -3.02 -18.39
CA TRP A 1036 -14.17 -3.35 -17.00
C TRP A 1036 -14.66 -4.73 -16.60
N THR A 1037 -14.11 -5.22 -15.49
CA THR A 1037 -14.49 -6.43 -14.78
C THR A 1037 -15.09 -6.03 -13.43
N ASP A 1038 -16.26 -6.58 -13.07
CA ASP A 1038 -16.81 -6.45 -11.72
C ASP A 1038 -16.89 -7.84 -11.07
N SER A 1039 -16.14 -8.03 -9.98
CA SER A 1039 -16.02 -9.30 -9.25
C SER A 1039 -17.07 -9.49 -8.15
N GLY A 1040 -17.92 -8.49 -7.91
CA GLY A 1040 -19.11 -8.63 -7.06
C GLY A 1040 -20.35 -9.02 -7.86
N LEU A 1041 -20.46 -8.52 -9.10
CA LEU A 1041 -21.60 -8.80 -10.00
C LEU A 1041 -21.36 -9.99 -10.96
N ASP A 1042 -20.14 -10.51 -11.05
CA ASP A 1042 -19.65 -11.51 -12.01
C ASP A 1042 -19.86 -11.11 -13.47
N ARG A 1043 -19.41 -9.90 -13.84
CA ARG A 1043 -19.62 -9.32 -15.17
C ARG A 1043 -18.38 -8.77 -15.83
N ILE A 1044 -18.44 -8.76 -17.17
CA ILE A 1044 -17.59 -7.95 -18.02
C ILE A 1044 -18.48 -7.09 -18.90
N GLU A 1045 -18.14 -5.81 -18.99
CA GLU A 1045 -18.99 -4.78 -19.59
C GLU A 1045 -18.18 -3.83 -20.48
N VAL A 1046 -18.90 -3.08 -21.30
CA VAL A 1046 -18.34 -2.03 -22.15
C VAL A 1046 -19.21 -0.77 -22.14
N ALA A 1047 -18.57 0.40 -22.19
CA ALA A 1047 -19.21 1.67 -22.49
C ALA A 1047 -18.32 2.46 -23.47
N ARG A 1048 -18.79 3.61 -23.95
CA ARG A 1048 -17.88 4.57 -24.59
C ARG A 1048 -17.00 5.25 -23.54
N ILE A 1049 -15.94 5.90 -24.02
CA ILE A 1049 -14.92 6.55 -23.20
C ILE A 1049 -15.43 7.71 -22.31
N ASP A 1050 -16.65 8.21 -22.55
CA ASP A 1050 -17.37 9.20 -21.72
C ASP A 1050 -18.35 8.56 -20.71
N GLY A 1051 -18.43 7.23 -20.64
CA GLY A 1051 -19.37 6.48 -19.79
C GLY A 1051 -20.76 6.28 -20.39
N ASP A 1052 -21.06 6.91 -21.53
CA ASP A 1052 -22.34 6.74 -22.20
C ASP A 1052 -22.44 5.39 -22.95
N GLN A 1053 -23.67 4.98 -23.26
CA GLN A 1053 -23.97 3.79 -24.08
C GLN A 1053 -23.45 2.44 -23.53
N ARG A 1054 -23.48 2.28 -22.20
CA ARG A 1054 -23.16 1.03 -21.49
C ARG A 1054 -23.92 -0.21 -22.01
N ARG A 1055 -23.21 -1.33 -22.10
CA ARG A 1055 -23.75 -2.67 -22.37
C ARG A 1055 -22.96 -3.74 -21.62
N VAL A 1056 -23.65 -4.75 -21.08
CA VAL A 1056 -23.03 -5.98 -20.56
C VAL A 1056 -22.58 -6.89 -21.71
N LEU A 1057 -21.37 -7.44 -21.61
CA LEU A 1057 -20.83 -8.42 -22.59
C LEU A 1057 -20.95 -9.86 -22.08
N PHE A 1058 -20.66 -10.10 -20.79
CA PHE A 1058 -20.69 -11.43 -20.19
C PHE A 1058 -21.32 -11.41 -18.79
N THR A 1059 -22.15 -12.41 -18.51
CA THR A 1059 -22.78 -12.71 -17.20
C THR A 1059 -22.70 -14.19 -16.80
N ASP A 1060 -22.26 -15.06 -17.71
CA ASP A 1060 -22.25 -16.53 -17.53
C ASP A 1060 -20.82 -17.04 -17.39
N ASP A 1061 -20.61 -18.09 -16.60
CA ASP A 1061 -19.28 -18.71 -16.37
C ASP A 1061 -18.20 -17.66 -16.03
N LEU A 1062 -18.52 -16.73 -15.14
CA LEU A 1062 -17.56 -15.86 -14.45
C LEU A 1062 -17.81 -16.05 -12.96
N VAL A 1063 -16.75 -16.07 -12.15
CA VAL A 1063 -16.87 -16.23 -10.69
C VAL A 1063 -15.97 -15.28 -9.91
N ASN A 1064 -14.83 -14.84 -10.47
CA ASN A 1064 -13.95 -13.83 -9.88
C ASN A 1064 -13.11 -13.13 -11.00
N PRO A 1065 -13.72 -12.40 -11.95
CA PRO A 1065 -12.99 -11.70 -13.01
C PRO A 1065 -12.13 -10.54 -12.44
N ARG A 1066 -10.81 -10.55 -12.68
CA ARG A 1066 -9.86 -9.53 -12.17
C ARG A 1066 -9.23 -8.70 -13.29
N ALA A 1067 -8.12 -9.14 -13.88
CA ALA A 1067 -7.38 -8.31 -14.83
C ALA A 1067 -8.00 -8.42 -16.22
N ILE A 1068 -8.07 -7.30 -16.96
CA ILE A 1068 -8.64 -7.21 -18.31
C ILE A 1068 -7.74 -6.35 -19.19
N VAL A 1069 -7.56 -6.76 -20.45
CA VAL A 1069 -6.67 -6.11 -21.43
C VAL A 1069 -7.30 -6.16 -22.81
N ALA A 1070 -7.30 -5.00 -23.48
CA ALA A 1070 -7.75 -4.83 -24.85
C ALA A 1070 -6.60 -4.98 -25.85
N ASP A 1071 -6.87 -5.57 -27.02
CA ASP A 1071 -6.03 -5.48 -28.23
C ASP A 1071 -6.82 -4.76 -29.34
N PRO A 1072 -6.78 -3.41 -29.39
CA PRO A 1072 -7.52 -2.61 -30.38
C PRO A 1072 -7.17 -2.88 -31.83
N VAL A 1073 -5.97 -3.43 -32.10
CA VAL A 1073 -5.45 -3.61 -33.46
C VAL A 1073 -5.97 -4.91 -34.06
N HIS A 1074 -5.99 -6.00 -33.28
CA HIS A 1074 -6.51 -7.29 -33.72
C HIS A 1074 -7.96 -7.54 -33.28
N GLY A 1075 -8.60 -6.62 -32.54
CA GLY A 1075 -10.00 -6.73 -32.12
C GLY A 1075 -10.26 -7.83 -31.09
N ASN A 1076 -9.28 -8.13 -30.23
CA ASN A 1076 -9.42 -9.14 -29.17
C ASN A 1076 -9.51 -8.48 -27.78
N LEU A 1077 -10.13 -9.20 -26.86
CA LEU A 1077 -10.19 -8.91 -25.43
C LEU A 1077 -9.61 -10.12 -24.69
N TYR A 1078 -8.88 -9.86 -23.60
CA TYR A 1078 -8.28 -10.89 -22.74
C TYR A 1078 -8.57 -10.57 -21.28
N TRP A 1079 -8.88 -11.57 -20.46
CA TRP A 1079 -9.06 -11.37 -19.02
C TRP A 1079 -8.65 -12.58 -18.18
N THR A 1080 -8.46 -12.36 -16.88
CA THR A 1080 -8.25 -13.41 -15.88
C THR A 1080 -9.50 -13.57 -15.01
N ASP A 1081 -9.83 -14.82 -14.71
CA ASP A 1081 -10.76 -15.19 -13.65
C ASP A 1081 -9.98 -16.03 -12.62
N TRP A 1082 -9.89 -15.53 -11.38
CA TRP A 1082 -9.13 -16.17 -10.30
C TRP A 1082 -9.98 -17.09 -9.41
N ASN A 1083 -11.13 -17.55 -9.91
CA ASN A 1083 -11.92 -18.63 -9.34
C ASN A 1083 -11.03 -19.77 -8.82
N ARG A 1084 -10.95 -19.95 -7.50
CA ARG A 1084 -10.05 -20.92 -6.86
C ARG A 1084 -10.30 -22.38 -7.26
N ALA A 1085 -11.49 -22.72 -7.76
CA ALA A 1085 -11.82 -24.06 -8.22
C ALA A 1085 -11.46 -24.30 -9.71
N ALA A 1086 -11.33 -23.24 -10.51
CA ALA A 1086 -11.07 -23.32 -11.95
C ALA A 1086 -10.41 -22.02 -12.48
N PRO A 1087 -9.20 -21.66 -12.02
CA PRO A 1087 -8.56 -20.40 -12.40
C PRO A 1087 -8.22 -20.44 -13.89
N LYS A 1088 -8.60 -19.39 -14.62
CA LYS A 1088 -8.57 -19.37 -16.09
C LYS A 1088 -8.17 -18.02 -16.64
N ILE A 1089 -7.50 -18.04 -17.78
CA ILE A 1089 -7.27 -16.87 -18.63
C ILE A 1089 -8.07 -17.10 -19.90
N GLU A 1090 -8.93 -16.15 -20.24
CA GLU A 1090 -9.87 -16.25 -21.34
C GLU A 1090 -9.62 -15.16 -22.39
N THR A 1091 -10.21 -15.37 -23.57
CA THR A 1091 -10.19 -14.38 -24.65
C THR A 1091 -11.48 -14.42 -25.46
N SER A 1092 -11.90 -13.26 -25.95
CA SER A 1092 -12.99 -13.09 -26.92
C SER A 1092 -12.60 -12.05 -27.96
N TYR A 1093 -13.45 -11.79 -28.93
CA TYR A 1093 -13.44 -10.53 -29.66
C TYR A 1093 -14.02 -9.41 -28.77
N MET A 1094 -13.76 -8.15 -29.09
CA MET A 1094 -14.23 -7.02 -28.27
C MET A 1094 -15.76 -6.87 -28.20
N ASP A 1095 -16.49 -7.56 -29.07
CA ASP A 1095 -17.95 -7.56 -29.11
C ASP A 1095 -18.61 -8.73 -28.35
N GLY A 1096 -17.81 -9.47 -27.56
CA GLY A 1096 -18.21 -10.64 -26.80
C GLY A 1096 -18.22 -11.95 -27.59
N THR A 1097 -18.08 -11.92 -28.93
CA THR A 1097 -18.11 -13.15 -29.73
C THR A 1097 -16.78 -13.93 -29.67
N ASN A 1098 -16.82 -15.21 -30.05
CA ASN A 1098 -15.65 -16.12 -30.04
C ASN A 1098 -14.91 -16.23 -28.68
N ARG A 1099 -15.66 -16.13 -27.57
CA ARG A 1099 -15.17 -16.41 -26.21
C ARG A 1099 -14.63 -17.84 -26.13
N ARG A 1100 -13.40 -17.98 -25.63
CA ARG A 1100 -12.72 -19.26 -25.39
C ARG A 1100 -11.70 -19.14 -24.26
N ILE A 1101 -11.50 -20.24 -23.54
CA ILE A 1101 -10.45 -20.36 -22.53
C ILE A 1101 -9.09 -20.53 -23.22
N LEU A 1102 -8.14 -19.65 -22.91
CA LEU A 1102 -6.79 -19.64 -23.47
C LEU A 1102 -5.81 -20.42 -22.60
N VAL A 1103 -5.92 -20.29 -21.26
CA VAL A 1103 -5.11 -21.01 -20.27
C VAL A 1103 -6.00 -21.48 -19.12
N LYS A 1104 -5.82 -22.74 -18.70
CA LYS A 1104 -6.56 -23.40 -17.59
C LYS A 1104 -5.75 -24.44 -16.80
N ASN A 1105 -4.46 -24.58 -17.12
CA ASN A 1105 -3.52 -25.50 -16.47
C ASN A 1105 -2.41 -24.66 -15.85
N ASP A 1106 -1.76 -25.14 -14.78
CA ASP A 1106 -0.69 -24.43 -14.08
C ASP A 1106 -1.08 -22.97 -13.70
N LEU A 1107 -2.29 -22.74 -13.23
CA LEU A 1107 -2.76 -21.45 -12.72
C LEU A 1107 -3.24 -21.61 -11.27
N GLY A 1108 -3.14 -20.55 -10.48
CA GLY A 1108 -3.60 -20.51 -9.09
C GLY A 1108 -4.34 -19.21 -8.78
N LEU A 1109 -3.64 -18.07 -8.86
CA LEU A 1109 -4.21 -16.73 -8.68
C LEU A 1109 -3.65 -15.79 -9.76
N PRO A 1110 -4.16 -15.84 -11.01
CA PRO A 1110 -3.72 -14.99 -12.11
C PRO A 1110 -4.19 -13.54 -11.89
N ASN A 1111 -3.46 -12.81 -11.04
CA ASN A 1111 -3.85 -11.47 -10.58
C ASN A 1111 -3.63 -10.39 -11.63
N GLY A 1112 -2.47 -10.41 -12.32
CA GLY A 1112 -2.09 -9.39 -13.29
C GLY A 1112 -2.02 -9.96 -14.70
N LEU A 1113 -2.50 -9.18 -15.69
CA LEU A 1113 -2.44 -9.50 -17.12
C LEU A 1113 -1.99 -8.27 -17.91
N THR A 1114 -1.17 -8.46 -18.94
CA THR A 1114 -0.76 -7.42 -19.88
C THR A 1114 -0.52 -7.99 -21.28
N TYR A 1115 -0.67 -7.16 -22.32
CA TYR A 1115 -0.44 -7.53 -23.70
C TYR A 1115 0.45 -6.49 -24.39
N ASP A 1116 1.54 -6.97 -24.98
CA ASP A 1116 2.47 -6.15 -25.75
C ASP A 1116 2.12 -6.22 -27.25
N PRO A 1117 1.57 -5.16 -27.86
CA PRO A 1117 1.17 -5.19 -29.27
C PRO A 1117 2.36 -5.26 -30.24
N TYR A 1118 3.58 -4.93 -29.81
CA TYR A 1118 4.78 -4.96 -30.67
C TYR A 1118 5.39 -6.36 -30.78
N SER A 1119 5.29 -7.18 -29.74
CA SER A 1119 5.74 -8.60 -29.78
C SER A 1119 4.59 -9.61 -29.90
N ALA A 1120 3.34 -9.16 -29.82
CA ALA A 1120 2.14 -9.98 -29.74
C ALA A 1120 2.22 -11.04 -28.61
N LEU A 1121 2.76 -10.65 -27.45
CA LEU A 1121 2.87 -11.49 -26.27
C LEU A 1121 1.88 -11.04 -25.20
N LEU A 1122 1.03 -11.98 -24.78
CA LEU A 1122 0.19 -11.88 -23.58
C LEU A 1122 1.01 -12.43 -22.40
N CYS A 1123 1.24 -11.61 -21.38
CA CYS A 1123 2.00 -11.96 -20.19
C CYS A 1123 1.14 -11.79 -18.94
N TRP A 1124 1.30 -12.68 -17.96
CA TRP A 1124 0.58 -12.62 -16.69
C TRP A 1124 1.50 -12.91 -15.51
N ALA A 1125 1.06 -12.47 -14.33
CA ALA A 1125 1.70 -12.74 -13.05
C ALA A 1125 0.72 -13.46 -12.14
N ASP A 1126 1.08 -14.68 -11.72
CA ASP A 1126 0.25 -15.56 -10.91
C ASP A 1126 0.81 -15.63 -9.47
N ALA A 1127 0.02 -15.13 -8.51
CA ALA A 1127 0.39 -15.07 -7.09
C ALA A 1127 0.20 -16.41 -6.35
N GLY A 1128 -0.54 -17.36 -6.94
CA GLY A 1128 -0.76 -18.70 -6.41
C GLY A 1128 0.37 -19.64 -6.80
N THR A 1129 0.78 -19.64 -8.07
CA THR A 1129 1.92 -20.44 -8.55
C THR A 1129 3.27 -19.74 -8.36
N GLN A 1130 3.29 -18.45 -8.01
CA GLN A 1130 4.48 -17.61 -7.85
C GLN A 1130 5.32 -17.52 -9.14
N ARG A 1131 4.65 -17.29 -10.28
CA ARG A 1131 5.27 -17.26 -11.63
C ARG A 1131 4.87 -16.04 -12.46
N LEU A 1132 5.81 -15.57 -13.26
CA LEU A 1132 5.59 -14.64 -14.37
C LEU A 1132 5.78 -15.40 -15.68
N GLU A 1133 4.72 -15.49 -16.49
CA GLU A 1133 4.68 -16.27 -17.73
C GLU A 1133 4.14 -15.45 -18.90
N CYS A 1134 4.57 -15.80 -20.11
CA CYS A 1134 4.12 -15.18 -21.36
C CYS A 1134 3.78 -16.24 -22.42
N MET A 1135 2.80 -15.95 -23.26
CA MET A 1135 2.49 -16.72 -24.48
C MET A 1135 2.15 -15.78 -25.64
N ASN A 1136 2.24 -16.27 -26.87
CA ASN A 1136 1.61 -15.61 -28.01
C ASN A 1136 0.19 -16.19 -28.18
N PRO A 1137 -0.91 -15.41 -28.12
CA PRO A 1137 -2.28 -15.95 -28.18
C PRO A 1137 -2.62 -16.76 -29.44
N ASN A 1138 -1.83 -16.60 -30.51
CA ASN A 1138 -2.00 -17.30 -31.80
C ASN A 1138 -1.05 -18.49 -31.98
N ARG A 1139 -0.23 -18.84 -30.98
CA ARG A 1139 0.71 -19.98 -31.04
C ARG A 1139 0.69 -20.82 -29.76
N THR A 1140 0.77 -22.13 -29.90
CA THR A 1140 0.86 -23.07 -28.77
C THR A 1140 2.26 -23.04 -28.15
N GLY A 1141 2.51 -22.11 -27.23
CA GLY A 1141 3.77 -22.03 -26.48
C GLY A 1141 3.72 -21.03 -25.32
N ARG A 1142 3.95 -21.53 -24.10
CA ARG A 1142 4.02 -20.78 -22.84
C ARG A 1142 5.48 -20.74 -22.38
N LYS A 1143 6.05 -19.54 -22.23
CA LYS A 1143 7.41 -19.31 -21.71
C LYS A 1143 7.34 -18.83 -20.26
N ARG A 1144 8.03 -19.52 -19.35
CA ARG A 1144 8.36 -19.00 -18.01
C ARG A 1144 9.41 -17.91 -18.13
N VAL A 1145 9.13 -16.75 -17.53
CA VAL A 1145 10.02 -15.58 -17.54
C VAL A 1145 10.69 -15.44 -16.19
N LEU A 1146 9.95 -15.56 -15.09
CA LEU A 1146 10.48 -15.49 -13.73
C LEU A 1146 9.68 -16.44 -12.81
N ASP A 1147 10.37 -17.18 -11.96
CA ASP A 1147 9.81 -18.00 -10.88
C ASP A 1147 10.21 -17.36 -9.53
N GLY A 1148 9.35 -17.44 -8.51
CA GLY A 1148 9.63 -16.94 -7.15
C GLY A 1148 9.11 -15.54 -6.81
N ILE A 1149 8.16 -15.00 -7.57
CA ILE A 1149 7.49 -13.72 -7.25
C ILE A 1149 6.51 -13.88 -6.07
N HIS A 1150 6.41 -12.90 -5.17
CA HIS A 1150 5.88 -13.15 -3.81
C HIS A 1150 4.36 -12.98 -3.67
N TYR A 1151 3.82 -11.87 -4.20
CA TYR A 1151 2.38 -11.61 -4.34
C TYR A 1151 2.14 -10.48 -5.36
N PRO A 1152 2.26 -10.75 -6.67
CA PRO A 1152 1.94 -9.78 -7.71
C PRO A 1152 0.46 -9.38 -7.67
N PHE A 1153 0.17 -8.10 -7.95
CA PHE A 1153 -1.19 -7.59 -8.16
C PHE A 1153 -1.40 -7.18 -9.62
N GLY A 1154 -0.77 -6.09 -10.07
CA GLY A 1154 -0.81 -5.62 -11.45
C GLY A 1154 0.49 -5.93 -12.21
N ILE A 1155 0.41 -5.97 -13.54
CA ILE A 1155 1.57 -6.07 -14.44
C ILE A 1155 1.33 -5.22 -15.70
N THR A 1156 2.39 -4.60 -16.22
CA THR A 1156 2.37 -3.92 -17.52
C THR A 1156 3.68 -4.13 -18.29
N SER A 1157 3.65 -3.98 -19.61
CA SER A 1157 4.82 -4.16 -20.49
C SER A 1157 5.28 -2.86 -21.12
N TYR A 1158 6.60 -2.64 -21.20
CA TYR A 1158 7.19 -1.54 -21.98
C TYR A 1158 8.54 -1.97 -22.57
N GLY A 1159 8.59 -2.09 -23.89
CA GLY A 1159 9.77 -2.53 -24.65
C GLY A 1159 10.22 -3.95 -24.30
N ARG A 1160 11.44 -4.07 -23.76
CA ARG A 1160 12.03 -5.36 -23.34
C ARG A 1160 11.56 -5.79 -21.93
N ASN A 1161 11.08 -4.86 -21.13
CA ASN A 1161 10.81 -5.09 -19.71
C ASN A 1161 9.33 -5.28 -19.40
N LEU A 1162 9.07 -6.05 -18.34
CA LEU A 1162 7.79 -6.18 -17.68
C LEU A 1162 7.90 -5.54 -16.29
N TYR A 1163 6.87 -4.81 -15.89
CA TYR A 1163 6.83 -4.08 -14.61
C TYR A 1163 5.62 -4.54 -13.83
N TYR A 1164 5.79 -4.98 -12.58
CA TYR A 1164 4.71 -5.49 -11.75
C TYR A 1164 4.72 -4.89 -10.34
N THR A 1165 3.55 -4.87 -9.69
CA THR A 1165 3.38 -4.42 -8.30
C THR A 1165 3.30 -5.63 -7.37
N ASP A 1166 4.05 -5.65 -6.27
CA ASP A 1166 4.05 -6.75 -5.29
C ASP A 1166 3.58 -6.29 -3.90
N TRP A 1167 2.60 -6.99 -3.32
CA TRP A 1167 2.04 -6.64 -1.99
C TRP A 1167 2.89 -7.07 -0.80
N LYS A 1168 3.85 -7.99 -0.96
CA LYS A 1168 4.73 -8.45 0.13
C LYS A 1168 6.07 -7.71 0.15
N ARG A 1169 6.53 -7.21 -1.01
CA ARG A 1169 7.69 -6.29 -1.09
C ARG A 1169 7.31 -4.80 -1.04
N GLU A 1170 6.02 -4.48 -1.20
CA GLU A 1170 5.49 -3.11 -1.30
C GLU A 1170 6.18 -2.25 -2.38
N SER A 1171 6.64 -2.88 -3.46
CA SER A 1171 7.46 -2.25 -4.50
C SER A 1171 6.96 -2.50 -5.94
N VAL A 1172 7.36 -1.60 -6.84
CA VAL A 1172 7.24 -1.77 -8.28
C VAL A 1172 8.55 -2.39 -8.80
N ILE A 1173 8.45 -3.57 -9.40
CA ILE A 1173 9.60 -4.40 -9.78
C ILE A 1173 9.68 -4.50 -11.30
N ALA A 1174 10.86 -4.25 -11.87
CA ALA A 1174 11.16 -4.37 -13.29
C ALA A 1174 11.89 -5.69 -13.59
N VAL A 1175 11.46 -6.39 -14.65
CA VAL A 1175 11.98 -7.70 -15.07
C VAL A 1175 12.34 -7.69 -16.55
N ASP A 1176 13.54 -8.14 -16.90
CA ASP A 1176 13.95 -8.38 -18.29
C ASP A 1176 13.28 -9.64 -18.84
N ARG A 1177 12.39 -9.49 -19.83
CA ARG A 1177 11.61 -10.60 -20.43
C ARG A 1177 12.46 -11.63 -21.17
N ILE A 1178 13.67 -11.26 -21.59
CA ILE A 1178 14.61 -12.12 -22.32
C ILE A 1178 15.47 -12.90 -21.34
N PHE A 1179 16.15 -12.22 -20.41
CA PHE A 1179 17.05 -12.85 -19.43
C PHE A 1179 16.32 -13.52 -18.25
N GLY A 1180 15.07 -13.15 -17.95
CA GLY A 1180 14.29 -13.76 -16.87
C GLY A 1180 14.81 -13.41 -15.48
N ARG A 1181 15.18 -12.13 -15.27
CA ARG A 1181 15.71 -11.63 -14.00
C ARG A 1181 15.15 -10.25 -13.69
N GLU A 1182 14.93 -9.99 -12.40
CA GLU A 1182 14.71 -8.65 -11.87
C GLU A 1182 15.91 -7.74 -12.24
N THR A 1183 15.62 -6.51 -12.67
CA THR A 1183 16.61 -5.52 -13.13
C THR A 1183 16.59 -4.23 -12.32
N ASP A 1184 15.43 -3.86 -11.78
CA ASP A 1184 15.25 -2.64 -11.01
C ASP A 1184 14.05 -2.78 -10.05
N GLU A 1185 14.07 -2.05 -8.94
CA GLU A 1185 13.01 -2.04 -7.91
C GLU A 1185 12.81 -0.61 -7.40
N GLN A 1186 11.56 -0.13 -7.39
CA GLN A 1186 11.18 1.14 -6.80
C GLN A 1186 10.22 0.92 -5.62
N GLN A 1187 10.69 1.25 -4.42
CA GLN A 1187 9.86 1.34 -3.22
C GLN A 1187 9.30 2.77 -3.08
N PRO A 1188 7.98 2.96 -2.91
CA PRO A 1188 7.38 4.27 -2.69
C PRO A 1188 7.83 4.90 -1.37
N SER A 1189 7.88 6.24 -1.31
CA SER A 1189 8.32 6.99 -0.13
C SER A 1189 7.37 6.91 1.09
N LYS A 1190 6.24 6.21 0.97
CA LYS A 1190 5.34 5.85 2.07
C LYS A 1190 4.86 4.41 1.84
N GLN A 1191 5.04 3.55 2.85
CA GLN A 1191 4.55 2.17 2.86
C GLN A 1191 3.03 2.15 2.72
N SER A 1192 2.55 1.50 1.65
CA SER A 1192 1.14 1.43 1.26
C SER A 1192 1.00 0.37 0.17
N ARG A 1193 -0.13 -0.34 0.14
CA ARG A 1193 -0.35 -1.39 -0.87
C ARG A 1193 -0.46 -0.80 -2.27
N LEU A 1194 0.30 -1.40 -3.18
CA LEU A 1194 0.33 -1.09 -4.60
C LEU A 1194 -0.73 -1.92 -5.33
N TYR A 1195 -1.61 -1.27 -6.08
CA TYR A 1195 -2.67 -1.96 -6.84
C TYR A 1195 -2.32 -2.03 -8.33
N GLY A 1196 -3.24 -1.65 -9.23
CA GLY A 1196 -3.03 -1.68 -10.67
C GLY A 1196 -1.86 -0.80 -11.13
N ILE A 1197 -1.21 -1.22 -12.21
CA ILE A 1197 -0.09 -0.52 -12.87
C ILE A 1197 -0.31 -0.53 -14.39
N THR A 1198 -0.03 0.59 -15.06
CA THR A 1198 -0.21 0.73 -16.51
C THR A 1198 0.84 1.65 -17.14
N THR A 1199 1.12 1.44 -18.43
CA THR A 1199 2.10 2.24 -19.19
C THR A 1199 1.40 3.44 -19.83
N ALA A 1200 1.69 4.64 -19.34
CA ALA A 1200 1.27 5.90 -19.97
C ALA A 1200 2.26 6.28 -21.09
N TYR A 1201 2.03 5.72 -22.27
CA TYR A 1201 2.78 6.00 -23.50
C TYR A 1201 2.68 7.48 -23.89
N SER A 1202 3.81 8.11 -24.25
CA SER A 1202 3.83 9.47 -24.80
C SER A 1202 3.33 9.59 -26.25
N GLN A 1203 3.19 8.46 -26.94
CA GLN A 1203 2.58 8.36 -28.27
C GLN A 1203 1.77 7.07 -28.33
N CYS A 1204 0.54 7.10 -28.84
CA CYS A 1204 -0.29 5.89 -28.96
C CYS A 1204 0.39 4.81 -29.82
N PRO A 1205 0.25 3.52 -29.45
CA PRO A 1205 0.66 2.41 -30.31
C PRO A 1205 -0.01 2.53 -31.69
N PRO A 1206 0.77 2.49 -32.79
CA PRO A 1206 0.24 2.71 -34.13
C PRO A 1206 -0.61 1.52 -34.57
N GLY A 1207 -1.83 1.82 -35.01
CA GLY A 1207 -2.76 0.83 -35.52
C GLY A 1207 -4.02 1.51 -36.07
N GLN A 1208 -4.78 0.76 -36.85
CA GLN A 1208 -6.07 1.20 -37.36
C GLN A 1208 -7.03 0.02 -37.32
N ASN A 1209 -8.21 0.22 -36.75
CA ASN A 1209 -9.29 -0.75 -36.77
C ASN A 1209 -10.53 -0.18 -37.46
N HIS A 1210 -11.53 -1.04 -37.67
CA HIS A 1210 -12.74 -0.70 -38.40
C HIS A 1210 -13.68 0.29 -37.68
N CYS A 1211 -13.42 0.64 -36.41
CA CYS A 1211 -14.19 1.62 -35.64
C CYS A 1211 -13.55 3.02 -35.59
N ALA A 1212 -12.22 3.11 -35.76
CA ALA A 1212 -11.46 4.36 -35.59
C ALA A 1212 -11.87 5.54 -36.48
N VAL A 1213 -12.53 5.28 -37.62
CA VAL A 1213 -13.05 6.33 -38.50
C VAL A 1213 -14.56 6.41 -38.36
N ASN A 1214 -15.09 7.54 -37.88
CA ASN A 1214 -16.52 7.83 -37.76
C ASN A 1214 -17.30 6.76 -36.95
N ASN A 1215 -16.73 6.22 -35.88
CA ASN A 1215 -17.31 5.11 -35.09
C ASN A 1215 -17.64 3.88 -36.00
N GLY A 1216 -16.85 3.71 -37.06
CA GLY A 1216 -17.08 2.84 -38.22
C GLY A 1216 -18.36 3.12 -39.04
N GLY A 1217 -19.25 3.98 -38.56
CA GLY A 1217 -20.66 4.04 -38.96
C GLY A 1217 -21.59 3.15 -38.12
N CYS A 1218 -21.34 2.97 -36.82
CA CYS A 1218 -22.36 2.57 -35.84
C CYS A 1218 -23.07 3.79 -35.25
N THR A 1219 -24.34 3.63 -34.85
CA THR A 1219 -25.11 4.69 -34.17
C THR A 1219 -24.81 4.79 -32.68
N HIS A 1220 -24.39 3.69 -32.05
CA HIS A 1220 -24.06 3.61 -30.62
C HIS A 1220 -22.65 2.99 -30.44
N LEU A 1221 -22.52 1.82 -29.82
CA LEU A 1221 -21.23 1.14 -29.69
C LEU A 1221 -20.72 0.60 -31.04
N CYS A 1222 -19.43 0.79 -31.32
CA CYS A 1222 -18.67 0.09 -32.36
C CYS A 1222 -17.55 -0.70 -31.69
N LEU A 1223 -17.58 -2.03 -31.87
CA LEU A 1223 -16.63 -2.94 -31.24
C LEU A 1223 -15.84 -3.68 -32.34
N ALA A 1224 -14.51 -3.72 -32.20
CA ALA A 1224 -13.63 -4.29 -33.21
C ALA A 1224 -13.58 -5.82 -33.14
N THR A 1225 -13.38 -6.47 -34.27
CA THR A 1225 -13.14 -7.91 -34.40
C THR A 1225 -11.96 -8.14 -35.35
N PRO A 1226 -11.28 -9.31 -35.36
CA PRO A 1226 -10.12 -9.52 -36.22
C PRO A 1226 -10.36 -9.43 -37.74
N SER A 1227 -11.62 -9.37 -38.19
CA SER A 1227 -12.01 -9.34 -39.60
C SER A 1227 -13.01 -8.23 -39.98
N SER A 1228 -13.56 -7.49 -39.00
CA SER A 1228 -14.64 -6.51 -39.20
C SER A 1228 -14.80 -5.62 -37.96
N ARG A 1229 -15.92 -4.91 -37.88
CA ARG A 1229 -16.49 -4.31 -36.67
C ARG A 1229 -17.90 -4.86 -36.48
N SER A 1230 -18.43 -4.84 -35.26
CA SER A 1230 -19.86 -5.00 -35.05
C SER A 1230 -20.46 -3.79 -34.30
N CYS A 1231 -21.72 -3.51 -34.60
CA CYS A 1231 -22.53 -2.52 -33.92
C CYS A 1231 -23.38 -3.21 -32.87
N ARG A 1232 -23.29 -2.73 -31.62
CA ARG A 1232 -24.08 -3.21 -30.49
C ARG A 1232 -24.91 -2.08 -29.92
N CYS A 1233 -26.06 -2.43 -29.37
CA CYS A 1233 -26.94 -1.48 -28.69
C CYS A 1233 -26.60 -1.38 -27.19
N PRO A 1234 -26.82 -0.23 -26.55
CA PRO A 1234 -26.85 -0.14 -25.09
C PRO A 1234 -28.06 -0.90 -24.54
N ASP A 1235 -27.95 -1.46 -23.35
CA ASP A 1235 -29.05 -2.24 -22.75
C ASP A 1235 -30.26 -1.37 -22.36
N ALA A 1236 -30.06 -0.06 -22.20
CA ALA A 1236 -31.08 0.94 -21.88
C ALA A 1236 -31.25 1.99 -23.00
N SER A 1237 -31.64 1.57 -24.21
CA SER A 1237 -31.82 2.48 -25.36
C SER A 1237 -33.09 3.36 -25.24
N VAL A 1238 -32.95 4.59 -24.76
CA VAL A 1238 -34.06 5.56 -24.68
C VAL A 1238 -34.22 6.35 -25.99
N GLY A 1239 -35.33 6.14 -26.68
CA GLY A 1239 -35.87 7.09 -27.68
C GLY A 1239 -35.30 7.06 -29.11
N VAL A 1240 -34.29 6.26 -29.41
CA VAL A 1240 -33.69 6.14 -30.76
C VAL A 1240 -33.69 4.68 -31.23
N SER A 1241 -33.99 4.44 -32.51
CA SER A 1241 -33.95 3.09 -33.10
C SER A 1241 -32.50 2.61 -33.26
N CYS A 1242 -31.98 1.90 -32.27
CA CYS A 1242 -30.72 1.18 -32.41
C CYS A 1242 -30.90 -0.06 -33.29
N VAL A 1243 -29.88 -0.37 -34.11
CA VAL A 1243 -29.88 -1.49 -35.06
C VAL A 1243 -28.52 -2.17 -35.00
N GLU A 1244 -28.47 -3.39 -34.45
CA GLU A 1244 -27.26 -4.20 -34.41
C GLU A 1244 -26.88 -4.71 -35.82
N ARG A 1245 -25.57 -4.78 -36.08
CA ARG A 1245 -24.98 -5.24 -37.35
C ARG A 1245 -23.61 -5.88 -37.08
N ASN A 1246 -23.19 -6.79 -37.97
CA ASN A 1246 -21.86 -7.41 -38.00
C ASN A 1246 -21.24 -7.19 -39.40
#